data_AF-A0A2T9Z258-F1
#
_entry.id   AF-A0A2T9Z258-F1
#
_cell.length_a   1.000
_cell.length_b   1.000
_cell.length_c   1.000
_cell.angle_alpha   90.00
_cell.angle_beta   90.00
_cell.angle_gamma   90.00
#
_symmetry.space_group_name_H-M   'P 1'
#
loop_
_entity.id
_entity.type
_entity.pdbx_description
1 polymer ?
#
loop_
_entity_poly.entity_id
_entity_poly.type
_entity_poly.pdbx_seq_one_letter_code
_entity_poly.pdbx_strand_id
1 'polypeptide(L)'
;MKFVNKKIFPFFFFVTYVLSISINNPDTPGNLYTSSQNEPEVSPRRKEISEAKLEELKNINKEDLTPEQKEALIEKKKMKPILVIYEKVKIPKRIYWFISMGIWVVFSFVTTTVYLKKSANTQEFKFKSKTMTLVVAGTGLVFVVHAMTTEALVPYYPCFLRVWIGYISLFLFSVSLIVRAVNYISQVRMLRFKSEISLILTQAETVQNDNEKPRLCKTYMDKGVIKRFFRLIVNSQYSEDIDDKQAELQFRLTINNRVLDFLRPRNYIIVCLATLIFAISISAYFTTYENYHIIPVSYNCKTGISTPIIPLYTLLLLLVLISIPLIFLCFGFTDAFGMQIELLVTMTMVVVLATAMILYNELAPPTVLMYATGYVFIMPVFFMQQFFLIAYPLYKIYKIGGHSLSGGSADRSGVAVSTRKEQFKGLLAYPAGFTRLSQAALETFCPENIEFLKDYQLLKFKVCSLVVSDTNNSNVPEDNRKNGMMKTEISESAFNINHFDEEKDIAKHNSMFMETIDPDFAPEVDMNQLIGGELVPPLPITTPEAMYQTGLMLDLHLINDTEGKKERTTPKMTLIPNKLKDDFWKFYVKFIQEEALLAVNVPVKVSAPIEAAIKNEKYTLGMYDEALDEVLNSLYTNTYPIMLKTL
;
A
#
# COMPACT_ATOMS: atom_id res chain seq x y z
N MET A 1 -17.36 -0.56 1.62
CA MET A 1 -18.30 -1.66 1.28
C MET A 1 -19.46 -1.27 0.34
N LYS A 2 -20.20 -0.16 0.54
CA LYS A 2 -21.34 0.20 -0.36
C LYS A 2 -20.97 0.37 -1.85
N PHE A 3 -19.73 0.74 -2.18
CA PHE A 3 -19.27 0.87 -3.57
C PHE A 3 -18.96 -0.48 -4.26
N VAL A 4 -18.58 -1.50 -3.49
CA VAL A 4 -18.27 -2.86 -3.97
C VAL A 4 -19.57 -3.56 -4.43
N ASN A 5 -20.67 -3.36 -3.69
CA ASN A 5 -21.94 -4.02 -4.00
C ASN A 5 -22.62 -3.57 -5.31
N LYS A 6 -22.38 -2.35 -5.80
CA LYS A 6 -23.12 -1.83 -6.98
C LYS A 6 -22.44 -2.05 -8.33
N LYS A 7 -21.13 -2.30 -8.38
CA LYS A 7 -20.38 -2.39 -9.66
C LYS A 7 -19.73 -3.75 -9.94
N ILE A 8 -19.49 -4.57 -8.93
CA ILE A 8 -18.84 -5.89 -9.10
C ILE A 8 -19.87 -7.01 -9.28
N PHE A 9 -21.10 -6.81 -8.79
CA PHE A 9 -22.22 -7.73 -8.92
C PHE A 9 -22.57 -8.19 -10.36
N PRO A 10 -22.58 -7.32 -11.40
CA PRO A 10 -22.92 -7.77 -12.75
C PRO A 10 -21.89 -8.75 -13.34
N PHE A 11 -20.63 -8.73 -12.88
CA PHE A 11 -19.62 -9.67 -13.35
C PHE A 11 -19.81 -11.08 -12.78
N PHE A 12 -20.18 -11.19 -11.50
CA PHE A 12 -20.54 -12.46 -10.88
C PHE A 12 -21.81 -13.06 -11.49
N PHE A 13 -22.81 -12.22 -11.79
CA PHE A 13 -24.02 -12.66 -12.50
C PHE A 13 -23.73 -13.16 -13.91
N PHE A 14 -22.74 -12.60 -14.60
CA PHE A 14 -22.38 -13.06 -15.94
C PHE A 14 -21.72 -14.44 -15.91
N VAL A 15 -20.82 -14.70 -14.96
CA VAL A 15 -20.17 -16.02 -14.80
C VAL A 15 -21.20 -17.08 -14.40
N THR A 16 -22.11 -16.76 -13.47
CA THR A 16 -23.20 -17.68 -13.11
C THR A 16 -24.22 -17.85 -14.23
N TYR A 17 -24.46 -16.83 -15.05
CA TYR A 17 -25.35 -16.92 -16.22
C TYR A 17 -24.77 -17.82 -17.32
N VAL A 18 -23.47 -17.72 -17.63
CA VAL A 18 -22.81 -18.61 -18.59
C VAL A 18 -22.78 -20.05 -18.09
N LEU A 19 -22.53 -20.27 -16.78
CA LEU A 19 -22.65 -21.60 -16.16
C LEU A 19 -24.09 -22.11 -16.16
N SER A 20 -25.08 -21.23 -15.91
CA SER A 20 -26.51 -21.58 -15.90
C SER A 20 -27.02 -21.94 -17.31
N ILE A 21 -26.55 -21.27 -18.36
CA ILE A 21 -26.83 -21.66 -19.76
C ILE A 21 -26.21 -23.02 -20.07
N SER A 22 -25.01 -23.30 -19.56
CA SER A 22 -24.36 -24.59 -19.78
C SER A 22 -25.01 -25.75 -19.00
N ILE A 23 -25.68 -25.46 -17.88
CA ILE A 23 -26.38 -26.45 -17.03
C ILE A 23 -27.84 -26.64 -17.47
N ASN A 24 -28.52 -25.59 -17.93
CA ASN A 24 -29.93 -25.62 -18.35
C ASN A 24 -30.11 -25.99 -19.83
N ASN A 25 -29.38 -26.97 -20.34
CA ASN A 25 -29.75 -27.61 -21.61
C ASN A 25 -30.84 -28.65 -21.32
N PRO A 26 -32.09 -28.47 -21.80
CA PRO A 26 -33.27 -29.19 -21.30
C PRO A 26 -33.40 -30.67 -21.76
N ASP A 27 -32.37 -31.26 -22.36
CA ASP A 27 -32.46 -32.62 -22.94
C ASP A 27 -31.93 -33.75 -22.04
N THR A 28 -31.57 -33.49 -20.78
CA THR A 28 -31.32 -34.55 -19.80
C THR A 28 -32.64 -35.07 -19.21
N PRO A 29 -33.06 -36.32 -19.48
CA PRO A 29 -34.25 -36.90 -18.85
C PRO A 29 -33.97 -37.12 -17.36
N GLY A 30 -34.42 -36.19 -16.53
CA GLY A 30 -34.39 -36.31 -15.08
C GLY A 30 -35.43 -37.34 -14.60
N ASN A 31 -34.96 -38.49 -14.15
CA ASN A 31 -35.72 -39.37 -13.25
C ASN A 31 -35.78 -38.71 -11.87
N LEU A 32 -36.87 -38.01 -11.58
CA LEU A 32 -37.27 -37.72 -10.20
C LEU A 32 -38.29 -38.79 -9.77
N TYR A 33 -37.87 -39.66 -8.86
CA TYR A 33 -38.77 -40.51 -8.09
C TYR A 33 -39.56 -39.63 -7.11
N THR A 34 -40.83 -39.39 -7.40
CA THR A 34 -41.85 -39.13 -6.38
C THR A 34 -42.98 -40.12 -6.57
N SER A 35 -43.27 -40.85 -5.50
CA SER A 35 -44.39 -41.76 -5.40
C SER A 35 -45.71 -40.99 -5.54
N SER A 36 -46.43 -41.22 -6.62
CA SER A 36 -47.88 -41.05 -6.69
C SER A 36 -48.38 -41.86 -7.88
N GLN A 37 -49.22 -42.85 -7.59
CA GLN A 37 -49.87 -43.70 -8.58
C GLN A 37 -50.74 -42.84 -9.49
N ASN A 38 -50.26 -42.61 -10.71
CA ASN A 38 -51.05 -42.45 -11.92
C ASN A 38 -50.09 -42.74 -13.07
N GLU A 39 -50.26 -43.89 -13.73
CA GLU A 39 -49.52 -44.23 -14.95
C GLU A 39 -49.82 -43.16 -16.01
N PRO A 40 -48.85 -42.33 -16.44
CA PRO A 40 -49.03 -41.59 -17.67
C PRO A 40 -48.85 -42.55 -18.83
N GLU A 41 -49.74 -42.45 -19.82
CA GLU A 41 -49.63 -43.11 -21.12
C GLU A 41 -48.21 -42.91 -21.67
N VAL A 42 -47.42 -43.99 -21.63
CA VAL A 42 -46.04 -44.01 -22.13
C VAL A 42 -46.11 -43.79 -23.64
N SER A 43 -45.69 -42.60 -24.08
CA SER A 43 -45.56 -42.27 -25.50
C SER A 43 -44.91 -43.42 -26.29
N PRO A 44 -45.52 -43.89 -27.40
CA PRO A 44 -45.05 -45.06 -28.16
C PRO A 44 -43.57 -44.94 -28.59
N ARG A 45 -43.09 -43.71 -28.80
CA ARG A 45 -41.68 -43.43 -29.16
C ARG A 45 -40.68 -43.80 -28.06
N ARG A 46 -41.10 -43.82 -26.78
CA ARG A 46 -40.24 -44.22 -25.66
C ARG A 46 -40.10 -45.74 -25.57
N LYS A 47 -41.16 -46.48 -25.92
CA LYS A 47 -41.14 -47.95 -25.98
C LYS A 47 -40.21 -48.44 -27.10
N GLU A 48 -40.30 -47.86 -28.29
CA GLU A 48 -39.42 -48.20 -29.42
C GLU A 48 -37.92 -47.99 -29.10
N ILE A 49 -37.57 -46.88 -28.44
CA ILE A 49 -36.17 -46.60 -28.04
C ILE A 49 -35.69 -47.59 -26.98
N SER A 50 -36.54 -48.00 -26.04
CA SER A 50 -36.18 -49.01 -25.03
C SER A 50 -36.00 -50.40 -25.63
N GLU A 51 -36.84 -50.77 -26.60
CA GLU A 51 -36.77 -52.06 -27.29
C GLU A 51 -35.53 -52.15 -28.19
N ALA A 52 -35.24 -51.09 -28.96
CA ALA A 52 -34.03 -51.02 -29.77
C ALA A 52 -32.74 -51.11 -28.93
N LYS A 53 -32.69 -50.45 -27.76
CA LYS A 53 -31.55 -50.57 -26.82
C LYS A 53 -31.41 -51.99 -26.25
N LEU A 54 -32.54 -52.64 -25.95
CA LEU A 54 -32.54 -53.99 -25.41
C LEU A 54 -32.09 -55.02 -26.45
N GLU A 55 -32.50 -54.85 -27.70
CA GLU A 55 -32.11 -55.71 -28.82
C GLU A 55 -30.61 -55.54 -29.15
N GLU A 56 -30.09 -54.32 -29.10
CA GLU A 56 -28.66 -54.06 -29.25
C GLU A 56 -27.81 -54.69 -28.12
N LEU A 57 -28.30 -54.68 -26.88
CA LEU A 57 -27.65 -55.35 -25.75
C LEU A 57 -27.67 -56.88 -25.90
N LYS A 58 -28.78 -57.43 -26.41
CA LYS A 58 -28.88 -58.86 -26.72
C LYS A 58 -27.90 -59.27 -27.82
N ASN A 59 -27.68 -58.43 -28.83
CA ASN A 59 -26.71 -58.70 -29.89
C ASN A 59 -25.26 -58.68 -29.38
N ILE A 60 -24.91 -57.78 -28.44
CA ILE A 60 -23.58 -57.79 -27.79
C ILE A 60 -23.36 -59.07 -26.98
N ASN A 61 -24.40 -59.60 -26.35
CA ASN A 61 -24.28 -60.84 -25.56
C ASN A 61 -24.15 -62.10 -26.43
N LYS A 62 -24.49 -62.04 -27.71
CA LYS A 62 -24.38 -63.17 -28.66
C LYS A 62 -23.01 -63.31 -29.31
N GLU A 63 -22.20 -62.25 -29.33
CA GLU A 63 -20.82 -62.32 -29.79
C GLU A 63 -19.93 -62.89 -28.66
N ASP A 64 -19.08 -63.88 -29.00
CA ASP A 64 -18.06 -64.48 -28.14
C ASP A 64 -16.91 -63.48 -27.85
N LEU A 65 -17.25 -62.32 -27.29
CA LEU A 65 -16.29 -61.33 -26.81
C LEU A 65 -15.82 -61.70 -25.40
N THR A 66 -14.53 -61.53 -25.18
CA THR A 66 -13.95 -61.56 -23.84
C THR A 66 -14.61 -60.49 -22.94
N PRO A 67 -14.69 -60.72 -21.62
CA PRO A 67 -15.29 -59.75 -20.70
C PRO A 67 -14.67 -58.34 -20.82
N GLU A 68 -13.35 -58.25 -21.05
CA GLU A 68 -12.66 -56.97 -21.28
C GLU A 68 -13.14 -56.25 -22.55
N GLN A 69 -13.33 -56.99 -23.65
CA GLN A 69 -13.85 -56.40 -24.88
C GLN A 69 -15.31 -55.96 -24.72
N LYS A 70 -16.12 -56.70 -23.95
CA LYS A 70 -17.51 -56.30 -23.64
C LYS A 70 -17.55 -55.00 -22.83
N GLU A 71 -16.70 -54.85 -21.81
CA GLU A 71 -16.58 -53.61 -21.05
C GLU A 71 -16.14 -52.44 -21.93
N ALA A 72 -15.10 -52.63 -22.75
CA ALA A 72 -14.62 -51.59 -23.68
C ALA A 72 -15.70 -51.17 -24.69
N LEU A 73 -16.53 -52.11 -25.17
CA LEU A 73 -17.61 -51.84 -26.12
C LEU A 73 -18.77 -51.09 -25.44
N ILE A 74 -19.09 -51.43 -24.19
CA ILE A 74 -20.06 -50.70 -23.36
C ILE A 74 -19.57 -49.27 -23.09
N GLU A 75 -18.30 -49.08 -22.73
CA GLU A 75 -17.71 -47.75 -22.54
C GLU A 75 -17.74 -46.92 -23.82
N LYS A 76 -17.34 -47.52 -24.94
CA LYS A 76 -17.39 -46.87 -26.26
C LYS A 76 -18.81 -46.44 -26.63
N LYS A 77 -19.82 -47.27 -26.34
CA LYS A 77 -21.23 -46.93 -26.54
C LYS A 77 -21.70 -45.80 -25.63
N LYS A 78 -21.29 -45.80 -24.35
CA LYS A 78 -21.57 -44.69 -23.43
C LYS A 78 -20.94 -43.37 -23.91
N MET A 79 -19.78 -43.42 -24.57
CA MET A 79 -19.08 -42.23 -25.10
C MET A 79 -19.68 -41.66 -26.39
N LYS A 80 -20.31 -42.47 -27.25
CA LYS A 80 -20.90 -42.01 -28.52
C LYS A 80 -21.85 -40.80 -28.40
N PRO A 81 -22.88 -40.80 -27.53
CA PRO A 81 -23.79 -39.65 -27.43
C PRO A 81 -23.07 -38.38 -26.94
N ILE A 82 -22.05 -38.53 -26.08
CA ILE A 82 -21.27 -37.41 -25.56
C ILE A 82 -20.46 -36.76 -26.68
N LEU A 83 -19.83 -37.56 -27.56
CA LEU A 83 -19.07 -37.04 -28.69
C LEU A 83 -19.95 -36.25 -29.66
N VAL A 84 -21.17 -36.72 -29.95
CA VAL A 84 -22.11 -36.02 -30.83
C VAL A 84 -22.53 -34.67 -30.26
N ILE A 85 -22.78 -34.59 -28.95
CA ILE A 85 -23.11 -33.31 -28.30
C ILE A 85 -21.87 -32.41 -28.29
N TYR A 86 -20.70 -32.95 -27.98
CA TYR A 86 -19.44 -32.20 -27.96
C TYR A 86 -19.11 -31.60 -29.33
N GLU A 87 -19.29 -32.34 -30.43
CA GLU A 87 -19.06 -31.82 -31.79
C GLU A 87 -19.91 -30.59 -32.10
N LYS A 88 -21.16 -30.55 -31.64
CA LYS A 88 -22.05 -29.38 -31.80
C LYS A 88 -21.58 -28.17 -31.00
N VAL A 89 -21.06 -28.37 -29.79
CA VAL A 89 -20.66 -27.28 -28.86
C VAL A 89 -19.23 -26.79 -29.12
N LYS A 90 -18.37 -27.63 -29.70
CA LYS A 90 -16.94 -27.36 -29.89
C LYS A 90 -16.66 -26.08 -30.68
N ILE A 91 -17.35 -25.87 -31.81
CA ILE A 91 -17.09 -24.72 -32.69
C ILE A 91 -17.48 -23.40 -32.00
N PRO A 92 -18.72 -23.24 -31.47
CA PRO A 92 -19.10 -22.05 -30.72
C PRO A 92 -18.19 -21.78 -29.52
N LYS A 93 -17.85 -22.84 -28.75
CA LYS A 93 -16.95 -22.74 -27.60
C LYS A 93 -15.57 -22.18 -28.01
N ARG A 94 -14.99 -22.72 -29.07
CA ARG A 94 -13.68 -22.28 -29.58
C ARG A 94 -13.69 -20.82 -30.03
N ILE A 95 -14.71 -20.42 -30.78
CA ILE A 95 -14.87 -19.04 -31.26
C ILE A 95 -14.98 -18.08 -30.06
N TYR A 96 -15.84 -18.41 -29.08
CA TYR A 96 -16.01 -17.61 -27.87
C TYR A 96 -14.69 -17.38 -27.13
N TRP A 97 -13.97 -18.45 -26.78
CA TRP A 97 -12.76 -18.34 -25.98
C TRP A 97 -11.63 -17.59 -26.69
N PHE A 98 -11.43 -17.79 -28.00
CA PHE A 98 -10.41 -17.04 -28.75
C PHE A 98 -10.75 -15.56 -28.91
N ILE A 99 -12.02 -15.20 -29.11
CA ILE A 99 -12.46 -13.79 -29.13
C ILE A 99 -12.25 -13.15 -27.75
N SER A 100 -12.70 -13.81 -26.67
CA SER A 100 -12.49 -13.33 -25.30
C SER A 100 -11.00 -13.18 -24.97
N MET A 101 -10.15 -14.11 -25.41
CA MET A 101 -8.70 -14.04 -25.28
C MET A 101 -8.12 -12.81 -25.99
N GLY A 102 -8.51 -12.57 -27.25
CA GLY A 102 -8.05 -11.40 -28.01
C GLY A 102 -8.42 -10.08 -27.32
N ILE A 103 -9.67 -9.95 -26.87
CA ILE A 103 -10.16 -8.77 -26.13
C ILE A 103 -9.36 -8.59 -24.83
N TRP A 104 -9.15 -9.67 -24.08
CA TRP A 104 -8.45 -9.62 -22.79
C TRP A 104 -6.97 -9.24 -22.93
N VAL A 105 -6.28 -9.77 -23.94
CA VAL A 105 -4.88 -9.44 -24.22
C VAL A 105 -4.73 -7.96 -24.57
N VAL A 106 -5.58 -7.45 -25.47
CA VAL A 106 -5.58 -6.02 -25.84
C VAL A 106 -5.88 -5.15 -24.62
N PHE A 107 -6.91 -5.49 -23.85
CA PHE A 107 -7.26 -4.77 -22.63
C PHE A 107 -6.10 -4.73 -21.63
N SER A 108 -5.50 -5.88 -21.33
CA SER A 108 -4.40 -5.99 -20.36
C SER A 108 -3.17 -5.22 -20.81
N PHE A 109 -2.80 -5.32 -22.09
CA PHE A 109 -1.63 -4.64 -22.64
C PHE A 109 -1.81 -3.11 -22.68
N VAL A 110 -2.96 -2.63 -23.17
CA VAL A 110 -3.26 -1.20 -23.25
C VAL A 110 -3.33 -0.59 -21.86
N THR A 111 -4.09 -1.20 -20.94
CA THR A 111 -4.23 -0.67 -19.57
C THR A 111 -2.89 -0.63 -18.84
N THR A 112 -2.07 -1.69 -18.96
CA THR A 112 -0.74 -1.73 -18.33
C THR A 112 0.18 -0.66 -18.90
N THR A 113 0.24 -0.52 -20.23
CA THR A 113 1.11 0.46 -20.89
C THR A 113 0.72 1.90 -20.51
N VAL A 114 -0.57 2.22 -20.55
CA VAL A 114 -1.07 3.56 -20.18
C VAL A 114 -0.85 3.82 -18.69
N TYR A 115 -1.07 2.80 -17.84
CA TYR A 115 -0.78 2.90 -16.41
C TYR A 115 0.68 3.24 -16.15
N LEU A 116 1.64 2.47 -16.66
CA LEU A 116 3.07 2.72 -16.46
C LEU A 116 3.50 4.12 -16.90
N LYS A 117 2.95 4.60 -18.03
CA LYS A 117 3.26 5.94 -18.56
C LYS A 117 2.71 7.04 -17.66
N LYS A 118 1.50 6.89 -17.12
CA LYS A 118 0.82 7.92 -16.33
C LYS A 118 1.16 7.87 -14.85
N SER A 119 1.44 6.70 -14.29
CA SER A 119 1.77 6.52 -12.88
C SER A 119 3.24 6.78 -12.57
N ALA A 120 4.11 6.93 -13.58
CA ALA A 120 5.55 7.10 -13.41
C ALA A 120 5.96 8.13 -12.33
N ASN A 121 5.16 9.21 -12.20
CA ASN A 121 5.41 10.34 -11.30
C ASN A 121 4.49 10.37 -10.07
N THR A 122 3.63 9.38 -9.85
CA THR A 122 2.72 9.39 -8.70
C THR A 122 3.35 8.69 -7.49
N GLN A 123 3.06 9.19 -6.27
CA GLN A 123 3.55 8.55 -5.04
C GLN A 123 2.96 7.13 -4.86
N GLU A 124 1.72 6.90 -5.29
CA GLU A 124 1.10 5.56 -5.30
C GLU A 124 1.99 4.54 -6.03
N PHE A 125 2.65 4.96 -7.10
CA PHE A 125 3.53 4.09 -7.88
C PHE A 125 4.86 3.77 -7.19
N LYS A 126 5.33 4.63 -6.28
CA LYS A 126 6.48 4.32 -5.41
C LYS A 126 6.11 3.25 -4.38
N PHE A 127 4.93 3.35 -3.76
CA PHE A 127 4.48 2.40 -2.72
C PHE A 127 4.14 1.01 -3.27
N LYS A 128 3.45 0.91 -4.42
CA LYS A 128 3.00 -0.38 -4.99
C LYS A 128 4.09 -1.26 -5.61
N SER A 129 5.34 -0.77 -5.70
CA SER A 129 6.46 -1.42 -6.41
C SER A 129 6.16 -1.75 -7.88
N LYS A 130 6.82 -1.04 -8.80
CA LYS A 130 6.64 -1.18 -10.26
C LYS A 130 6.89 -2.63 -10.72
N THR A 131 7.96 -3.22 -10.22
CA THR A 131 8.40 -4.56 -10.60
C THR A 131 7.40 -5.63 -10.14
N MET A 132 6.92 -5.56 -8.90
CA MET A 132 5.94 -6.51 -8.38
C MET A 132 4.63 -6.43 -9.17
N THR A 133 4.18 -5.22 -9.46
CA THR A 133 3.01 -4.95 -10.30
C THR A 133 3.14 -5.61 -11.68
N LEU A 134 4.28 -5.44 -12.35
CA LEU A 134 4.52 -5.99 -13.68
C LEU A 134 4.61 -7.51 -13.70
N VAL A 135 5.32 -8.11 -12.73
CA VAL A 135 5.43 -9.58 -12.64
C VAL A 135 4.06 -10.20 -12.41
N VAL A 136 3.25 -9.61 -11.53
CA VAL A 136 1.91 -10.10 -11.20
C VAL A 136 0.91 -9.93 -12.36
N ALA A 137 0.94 -8.79 -13.04
CA ALA A 137 0.13 -8.57 -14.24
C ALA A 137 0.55 -9.50 -15.40
N GLY A 138 1.86 -9.65 -15.62
CA GLY A 138 2.42 -10.52 -16.67
C GLY A 138 2.11 -12.00 -16.44
N THR A 139 2.34 -12.51 -15.24
CA THR A 139 2.01 -13.90 -14.87
C THR A 139 0.51 -14.16 -14.94
N GLY A 140 -0.32 -13.20 -14.53
CA GLY A 140 -1.78 -13.29 -14.68
C GLY A 140 -2.22 -13.31 -16.15
N LEU A 141 -1.62 -12.50 -17.01
CA LEU A 141 -1.91 -12.50 -18.44
C LEU A 141 -1.55 -13.86 -19.08
N VAL A 142 -0.35 -14.37 -18.81
CA VAL A 142 0.11 -15.67 -19.32
C VAL A 142 -0.83 -16.79 -18.86
N PHE A 143 -1.20 -16.81 -17.57
CA PHE A 143 -2.11 -17.82 -17.04
C PHE A 143 -3.51 -17.73 -17.67
N VAL A 144 -4.09 -16.54 -17.83
CA VAL A 144 -5.44 -16.41 -18.41
C VAL A 144 -5.45 -16.81 -19.88
N VAL A 145 -4.43 -16.41 -20.66
CA VAL A 145 -4.29 -16.84 -22.07
C VAL A 145 -4.16 -18.37 -22.14
N HIS A 146 -3.37 -18.96 -21.25
CA HIS A 146 -3.23 -20.41 -21.13
C HIS A 146 -4.55 -21.11 -20.78
N ALA A 147 -5.28 -20.61 -19.79
CA ALA A 147 -6.56 -21.15 -19.37
C ALA A 147 -7.60 -21.07 -20.50
N MET A 148 -7.74 -19.92 -21.17
CA MET A 148 -8.64 -19.76 -22.31
C MET A 148 -8.27 -20.65 -23.49
N THR A 149 -6.97 -20.79 -23.78
CA THR A 149 -6.49 -21.69 -24.84
C THR A 149 -6.77 -23.15 -24.49
N THR A 150 -6.55 -23.54 -23.23
CA THR A 150 -6.91 -24.87 -22.73
C THR A 150 -8.40 -25.12 -22.95
N GLU A 151 -9.27 -24.19 -22.53
CA GLU A 151 -10.71 -24.30 -22.71
C GLU A 151 -11.15 -24.37 -24.17
N ALA A 152 -10.55 -23.56 -25.05
CA ALA A 152 -10.85 -23.53 -26.49
C ALA A 152 -10.45 -24.81 -27.21
N LEU A 153 -9.44 -25.52 -26.68
CA LEU A 153 -8.82 -26.67 -27.34
C LEU A 153 -9.11 -28.01 -26.67
N VAL A 154 -9.71 -28.08 -25.47
CA VAL A 154 -10.14 -29.36 -24.84
C VAL A 154 -10.98 -30.19 -25.83
N PRO A 155 -10.67 -31.48 -26.09
CA PRO A 155 -9.63 -32.31 -25.45
C PRO A 155 -8.28 -32.35 -26.19
N TYR A 156 -8.13 -31.64 -27.31
CA TYR A 156 -6.93 -31.62 -28.17
C TYR A 156 -5.79 -30.74 -27.64
N TYR A 157 -5.90 -30.24 -26.41
CA TYR A 157 -4.83 -29.44 -25.81
C TYR A 157 -3.74 -30.37 -25.22
N PRO A 158 -2.46 -30.23 -25.61
CA PRO A 158 -1.40 -31.12 -25.12
C PRO A 158 -1.31 -31.14 -23.59
N CYS A 159 -1.31 -32.33 -23.00
CA CYS A 159 -1.35 -32.49 -21.55
C CYS A 159 -0.11 -31.91 -20.85
N PHE A 160 1.07 -32.03 -21.48
CA PHE A 160 2.30 -31.47 -20.94
C PHE A 160 2.25 -29.94 -20.87
N LEU A 161 1.68 -29.24 -21.86
CA LEU A 161 1.54 -27.77 -21.84
C LEU A 161 0.61 -27.31 -20.72
N ARG A 162 -0.44 -28.09 -20.45
CA ARG A 162 -1.39 -27.83 -19.35
C ARG A 162 -0.67 -27.76 -18.01
N VAL A 163 0.21 -28.73 -17.76
CA VAL A 163 1.06 -28.80 -16.57
C VAL A 163 2.11 -27.69 -16.61
N TRP A 164 2.86 -27.54 -17.70
CA TRP A 164 3.97 -26.58 -17.78
C TRP A 164 3.58 -25.14 -17.51
N ILE A 165 2.69 -24.60 -18.32
CA ILE A 165 2.35 -23.18 -18.23
C ILE A 165 1.51 -22.92 -16.97
N GLY A 166 0.64 -23.88 -16.61
CA GLY A 166 -0.17 -23.83 -15.40
C GLY A 166 0.66 -23.79 -14.13
N TYR A 167 1.63 -24.70 -13.97
CA TYR A 167 2.51 -24.77 -12.80
C TYR A 167 3.36 -23.50 -12.68
N ILE A 168 4.07 -23.14 -13.75
CA ILE A 168 4.99 -22.00 -13.70
C ILE A 168 4.23 -20.71 -13.33
N SER A 169 3.10 -20.47 -13.98
CA SER A 169 2.35 -19.23 -13.77
C SER A 169 1.67 -19.19 -12.41
N LEU A 170 1.04 -20.29 -11.96
CA LEU A 170 0.40 -20.36 -10.64
C LEU A 170 1.41 -20.31 -9.50
N PHE A 171 2.58 -20.94 -9.66
CA PHE A 171 3.62 -20.92 -8.64
C PHE A 171 4.18 -19.51 -8.46
N LEU A 172 4.55 -18.84 -9.57
CA LEU A 172 5.00 -17.46 -9.55
C LEU A 172 3.94 -16.51 -8.99
N PHE A 173 2.68 -16.71 -9.36
CA PHE A 173 1.56 -15.95 -8.82
C PHE A 173 1.43 -16.12 -7.30
N SER A 174 1.48 -17.35 -6.82
CA SER A 174 1.34 -17.70 -5.39
C SER A 174 2.42 -17.01 -4.55
N VAL A 175 3.68 -17.13 -4.95
CA VAL A 175 4.81 -16.49 -4.27
C VAL A 175 4.68 -14.96 -4.32
N SER A 176 4.30 -14.41 -5.48
CA SER A 176 4.13 -12.98 -5.63
C SER A 176 2.99 -12.41 -4.78
N LEU A 177 1.87 -13.13 -4.64
CA LEU A 177 0.76 -12.72 -3.80
C LEU A 177 1.17 -12.68 -2.32
N ILE A 178 1.86 -13.71 -1.84
CA ILE A 178 2.38 -13.77 -0.46
C ILE A 178 3.39 -12.64 -0.22
N VAL A 179 4.36 -12.46 -1.11
CA VAL A 179 5.37 -11.40 -0.99
C VAL A 179 4.71 -10.01 -0.97
N ARG A 180 3.69 -9.77 -1.81
CA ARG A 180 2.97 -8.48 -1.79
C ARG A 180 2.22 -8.25 -0.48
N ALA A 181 1.58 -9.28 0.05
CA ALA A 181 0.89 -9.21 1.34
C ALA A 181 1.87 -8.90 2.48
N VAL A 182 3.00 -9.62 2.54
CA VAL A 182 4.05 -9.38 3.56
C VAL A 182 4.65 -7.99 3.41
N ASN A 183 4.98 -7.55 2.19
CA ASN A 183 5.51 -6.22 1.94
C ASN A 183 4.54 -5.13 2.43
N TYR A 184 3.25 -5.26 2.10
CA TYR A 184 2.23 -4.33 2.57
C TYR A 184 2.14 -4.29 4.11
N ILE A 185 2.05 -5.45 4.76
CA ILE A 185 1.97 -5.54 6.23
C ILE A 185 3.21 -4.92 6.89
N SER A 186 4.41 -5.20 6.36
CA SER A 186 5.66 -4.64 6.87
C SER A 186 5.75 -3.13 6.69
N GLN A 187 5.31 -2.59 5.56
CA GLN A 187 5.26 -1.14 5.32
C GLN A 187 4.34 -0.45 6.33
N VAL A 188 3.12 -0.96 6.50
CA VAL A 188 2.14 -0.37 7.42
C VAL A 188 2.61 -0.43 8.87
N ARG A 189 3.19 -1.56 9.29
CA ARG A 189 3.77 -1.71 10.64
C ARG A 189 4.94 -0.76 10.86
N MET A 190 5.83 -0.63 9.88
CA MET A 190 6.97 0.30 9.95
C MET A 190 6.48 1.74 10.16
N LEU A 191 5.47 2.18 9.41
CA LEU A 191 4.91 3.52 9.52
C LEU A 191 4.30 3.77 10.90
N ARG A 192 3.55 2.80 11.43
CA ARG A 192 3.02 2.87 12.80
C ARG A 192 4.12 2.96 13.84
N PHE A 193 5.18 2.14 13.73
CA PHE A 193 6.28 2.17 14.67
C PHE A 193 7.08 3.47 14.61
N LYS A 194 7.27 4.05 13.42
CA LYS A 194 7.89 5.38 13.28
C LYS A 194 7.10 6.46 14.00
N SER A 195 5.78 6.44 13.87
CA SER A 195 4.90 7.36 14.60
C SER A 195 4.99 7.16 16.12
N GLU A 196 4.93 5.91 16.60
CA GLU A 196 5.02 5.60 18.03
C GLU A 196 6.39 5.98 18.61
N ILE A 197 7.48 5.79 17.86
CA ILE A 197 8.83 6.23 18.25
C ILE A 197 8.91 7.75 18.34
N SER A 198 8.35 8.47 17.35
CA SER A 198 8.36 9.93 17.36
C SER A 198 7.69 10.49 18.61
N LEU A 199 6.55 9.90 19.01
CA LEU A 199 5.81 10.30 20.21
C LEU A 199 6.60 9.99 21.50
N ILE A 200 7.35 8.90 21.53
CA ILE A 200 8.18 8.56 22.70
C ILE A 200 9.39 9.49 22.80
N LEU A 201 10.04 9.84 21.67
CA LEU A 201 11.17 10.76 21.70
C LEU A 201 10.75 12.13 22.25
N THR A 202 9.58 12.62 21.86
CA THR A 202 9.04 13.87 22.44
C THR A 202 8.74 13.75 23.93
N GLN A 203 8.32 12.58 24.42
CA GLN A 203 8.08 12.35 25.85
C GLN A 203 9.37 12.13 26.65
N ALA A 204 10.39 11.55 26.04
CA ALA A 204 11.68 11.31 26.69
C ALA A 204 12.41 12.64 26.94
N GLU A 205 12.33 13.59 26.00
CA GLU A 205 12.89 14.93 26.15
C GLU A 205 12.26 15.70 27.31
N THR A 206 10.97 15.50 27.61
CA THR A 206 10.31 16.18 28.74
C THR A 206 10.67 15.58 30.10
N VAL A 207 10.90 14.26 30.19
CA VAL A 207 11.17 13.57 31.46
C VAL A 207 12.62 13.73 31.92
N GLN A 208 13.56 13.98 31.00
CA GLN A 208 15.00 14.02 31.31
C GLN A 208 15.42 15.18 32.25
N ASN A 209 14.52 16.12 32.54
CA ASN A 209 14.76 17.21 33.48
C ASN A 209 14.59 16.83 34.96
N ASP A 210 13.97 15.68 35.26
CA ASP A 210 13.84 15.21 36.63
C ASP A 210 15.04 14.33 37.02
N ASN A 211 15.82 14.78 38.01
CA ASN A 211 17.03 14.13 38.54
C ASN A 211 16.79 12.77 39.24
N GLU A 212 16.00 11.88 38.64
CA GLU A 212 15.78 10.54 39.17
C GLU A 212 17.01 9.64 38.93
N LYS A 213 17.47 9.00 40.01
CA LYS A 213 18.56 8.02 39.97
C LYS A 213 18.16 6.82 39.10
N PRO A 214 19.04 6.32 38.21
CA PRO A 214 18.73 5.22 37.31
C PRO A 214 18.41 3.94 38.13
N ARG A 215 17.17 3.46 38.02
CA ARG A 215 16.79 2.13 38.55
C ARG A 215 17.31 1.06 37.59
N LEU A 216 17.98 0.05 38.14
CA LEU A 216 18.52 -1.08 37.38
C LEU A 216 17.36 -2.03 36.97
N CYS A 217 16.52 -1.62 36.03
CA CYS A 217 15.46 -2.45 35.46
C CYS A 217 16.04 -3.43 34.43
N LYS A 218 15.52 -4.66 34.40
CA LYS A 218 15.88 -5.66 33.36
C LYS A 218 15.42 -5.14 32.00
N THR A 219 16.32 -5.09 31.04
CA THR A 219 16.05 -4.49 29.73
C THR A 219 15.42 -5.49 28.77
N TYR A 220 14.66 -4.99 27.79
CA TYR A 220 14.02 -5.79 26.74
C TYR A 220 15.01 -6.71 26.03
N MET A 221 16.24 -6.23 25.89
CA MET A 221 17.34 -6.91 25.22
C MET A 221 17.81 -8.16 25.97
N ASP A 222 17.52 -8.28 27.26
CA ASP A 222 17.85 -9.47 28.07
C ASP A 222 16.95 -10.67 27.75
N LYS A 223 15.84 -10.46 27.03
CA LYS A 223 14.93 -11.54 26.61
C LYS A 223 15.54 -12.33 25.44
N GLY A 224 15.41 -13.66 25.49
CA GLY A 224 15.85 -14.54 24.40
C GLY A 224 15.25 -14.16 23.04
N VAL A 225 16.04 -14.34 21.97
CA VAL A 225 15.70 -13.93 20.60
C VAL A 225 14.33 -14.46 20.15
N ILE A 226 14.04 -15.74 20.42
CA ILE A 226 12.76 -16.36 20.05
C ILE A 226 11.57 -15.68 20.73
N LYS A 227 11.70 -15.33 22.01
CA LYS A 227 10.66 -14.62 22.77
C LYS A 227 10.40 -13.23 22.19
N ARG A 228 11.46 -12.52 21.76
CA ARG A 228 11.36 -11.22 21.08
C ARG A 228 10.64 -11.34 19.73
N PHE A 229 10.95 -12.35 18.93
CA PHE A 229 10.25 -12.62 17.66
C PHE A 229 8.78 -13.03 17.86
N PHE A 230 8.48 -13.88 18.82
CA PHE A 230 7.10 -14.25 19.13
C PHE A 230 6.29 -13.02 19.56
N ARG A 231 6.89 -12.14 20.37
CA ARG A 231 6.30 -10.87 20.79
C ARG A 231 5.99 -9.95 19.59
N LEU A 232 6.89 -9.90 18.61
CA LEU A 232 6.70 -9.17 17.34
C LEU A 232 5.54 -9.74 16.50
N ILE A 233 5.40 -11.07 16.44
CA ILE A 233 4.33 -11.72 15.64
C ILE A 233 2.96 -11.53 16.30
N VAL A 234 2.87 -11.74 17.61
CA VAL A 234 1.63 -11.65 18.39
C VAL A 234 1.19 -10.21 18.63
N ASN A 235 2.07 -9.23 18.39
CA ASN A 235 1.83 -7.81 18.65
C ASN A 235 1.35 -7.57 20.09
N SER A 236 2.08 -8.13 21.07
CA SER A 236 1.71 -7.93 22.48
C SER A 236 1.84 -6.46 22.89
N GLN A 237 1.10 -6.06 23.93
CA GLN A 237 1.24 -4.77 24.59
C GLN A 237 2.70 -4.51 25.02
N TYR A 238 3.10 -3.24 24.96
CA TYR A 238 4.43 -2.77 25.35
C TYR A 238 4.61 -2.80 26.87
N SER A 239 5.87 -2.69 27.31
CA SER A 239 6.14 -2.38 28.72
C SER A 239 5.71 -0.95 29.05
N GLU A 240 5.40 -0.68 30.32
CA GLU A 240 5.12 0.67 30.82
C GLU A 240 6.39 1.53 30.93
N ASP A 241 7.55 0.87 31.08
CA ASP A 241 8.86 1.52 31.10
C ASP A 241 9.21 2.11 29.72
N ILE A 242 9.50 3.41 29.66
CA ILE A 242 9.78 4.18 28.44
C ILE A 242 11.02 3.62 27.73
N ASP A 243 12.07 3.28 28.46
CA ASP A 243 13.32 2.77 27.89
C ASP A 243 13.13 1.37 27.30
N ASP A 244 12.39 0.50 28.00
CA ASP A 244 12.04 -0.85 27.53
C ASP A 244 11.18 -0.78 26.27
N LYS A 245 10.21 0.15 26.25
CA LYS A 245 9.31 0.41 25.12
C LYS A 245 10.09 0.95 23.91
N GLN A 246 11.02 1.88 24.12
CA GLN A 246 11.88 2.42 23.06
C GLN A 246 12.77 1.33 22.46
N ALA A 247 13.44 0.53 23.30
CA ALA A 247 14.28 -0.57 22.84
C ALA A 247 13.48 -1.63 22.06
N GLU A 248 12.27 -1.96 22.53
CA GLU A 248 11.37 -2.87 21.82
C GLU A 248 10.94 -2.30 20.46
N LEU A 249 10.56 -1.02 20.39
CA LEU A 249 10.15 -0.38 19.15
C LEU A 249 11.30 -0.29 18.13
N GLN A 250 12.51 0.06 18.58
CA GLN A 250 13.70 0.05 17.73
C GLN A 250 14.00 -1.35 17.18
N PHE A 251 13.84 -2.39 18.00
CA PHE A 251 13.96 -3.77 17.55
C PHE A 251 12.90 -4.11 16.50
N ARG A 252 11.62 -3.80 16.76
CA ARG A 252 10.52 -4.04 15.81
C ARG A 252 10.72 -3.29 14.50
N LEU A 253 11.20 -2.05 14.54
CA LEU A 253 11.52 -1.25 13.37
C LEU A 253 12.67 -1.87 12.57
N THR A 254 13.77 -2.24 13.24
CA THR A 254 14.94 -2.85 12.62
C THR A 254 14.59 -4.16 11.90
N ILE A 255 13.79 -5.02 12.54
CA ILE A 255 13.36 -6.28 11.92
C ILE A 255 12.45 -6.03 10.71
N ASN A 256 11.50 -5.09 10.80
CA ASN A 256 10.65 -4.78 9.64
C ASN A 256 11.45 -4.15 8.49
N ASN A 257 12.42 -3.28 8.77
CA ASN A 257 13.32 -2.74 7.75
C ASN A 257 14.09 -3.86 7.05
N ARG A 258 14.63 -4.83 7.79
CA ARG A 258 15.29 -6.00 7.19
C ARG A 258 14.34 -6.82 6.29
N VAL A 259 13.08 -6.98 6.70
CA VAL A 259 12.07 -7.65 5.86
C VAL A 259 11.80 -6.84 4.60
N LEU A 260 11.64 -5.51 4.70
CA LEU A 260 11.44 -4.64 3.53
C LEU A 260 12.65 -4.64 2.59
N ASP A 261 13.87 -4.67 3.13
CA ASP A 261 15.10 -4.81 2.36
C ASP A 261 15.17 -6.15 1.63
N PHE A 262 14.75 -7.24 2.30
CA PHE A 262 14.62 -8.55 1.66
C PHE A 262 13.57 -8.54 0.53
N LEU A 263 12.51 -7.75 0.67
CA LEU A 263 11.44 -7.61 -0.33
C LEU A 263 11.69 -6.48 -1.34
N ARG A 264 12.86 -5.84 -1.29
CA ARG A 264 13.26 -4.79 -2.25
C ARG A 264 13.18 -5.35 -3.69
N PRO A 265 12.84 -4.53 -4.70
CA PRO A 265 12.59 -5.02 -6.06
C PRO A 265 13.70 -5.91 -6.65
N ARG A 266 14.98 -5.64 -6.35
CA ARG A 266 16.11 -6.48 -6.77
C ARG A 266 16.02 -7.90 -6.21
N ASN A 267 15.81 -8.01 -4.90
CA ASN A 267 15.73 -9.28 -4.20
C ASN A 267 14.45 -10.03 -4.57
N TYR A 268 13.35 -9.31 -4.75
CA TYR A 268 12.11 -9.87 -5.28
C TYR A 268 12.29 -10.54 -6.65
N ILE A 269 13.00 -9.89 -7.60
CA ILE A 269 13.30 -10.51 -8.91
C ILE A 269 14.12 -11.79 -8.74
N ILE A 270 15.10 -11.79 -7.85
CA ILE A 270 15.92 -12.99 -7.56
C ILE A 270 15.04 -14.13 -7.02
N VAL A 271 14.13 -13.82 -6.09
CA VAL A 271 13.17 -14.80 -5.56
C VAL A 271 12.25 -15.32 -6.67
N CYS A 272 11.73 -14.45 -7.53
CA CYS A 272 10.92 -14.85 -8.68
C CYS A 272 11.70 -15.73 -9.67
N LEU A 273 12.96 -15.43 -9.95
CA LEU A 273 13.80 -16.23 -10.86
C LEU A 273 14.11 -17.60 -10.26
N ALA A 274 14.49 -17.66 -8.98
CA ALA A 274 14.70 -18.92 -8.27
C ALA A 274 13.42 -19.78 -8.27
N THR A 275 12.28 -19.13 -8.03
CA THR A 275 10.95 -19.75 -8.08
C THR A 275 10.62 -20.28 -9.47
N LEU A 276 10.94 -19.52 -10.52
CA LEU A 276 10.74 -19.93 -11.92
C LEU A 276 11.58 -21.17 -12.26
N ILE A 277 12.87 -21.17 -11.90
CA ILE A 277 13.77 -22.31 -12.14
C ILE A 277 13.26 -23.56 -11.41
N PHE A 278 12.82 -23.41 -10.16
CA PHE A 278 12.23 -24.49 -9.38
C PHE A 278 10.96 -25.04 -10.03
N ALA A 279 10.04 -24.16 -10.47
CA ALA A 279 8.82 -24.56 -11.15
C ALA A 279 9.09 -25.25 -12.49
N ILE A 280 10.06 -24.77 -13.28
CA ILE A 280 10.49 -25.42 -14.53
C ILE A 280 11.08 -26.80 -14.24
N SER A 281 11.89 -26.95 -13.19
CA SER A 281 12.51 -28.23 -12.83
C SER A 281 11.46 -29.28 -12.45
N ILE A 282 10.49 -28.90 -11.61
CA ILE A 282 9.34 -29.75 -11.26
C ILE A 282 8.54 -30.10 -12.52
N SER A 283 8.30 -29.12 -13.38
CA SER A 283 7.53 -29.32 -14.59
C SER A 283 8.23 -30.23 -15.60
N ALA A 284 9.55 -30.14 -15.71
CA ALA A 284 10.38 -31.02 -16.52
C ALA A 284 10.36 -32.45 -15.98
N TYR A 285 10.46 -32.62 -14.66
CA TYR A 285 10.30 -33.93 -14.01
C TYR A 285 8.95 -34.57 -14.37
N PHE A 286 7.84 -33.82 -14.39
CA PHE A 286 6.54 -34.41 -14.75
C PHE A 286 6.41 -34.83 -16.22
N THR A 287 7.29 -34.37 -17.11
CA THR A 287 7.29 -34.86 -18.50
C THR A 287 7.80 -36.29 -18.64
N THR A 288 8.32 -36.90 -17.56
CA THR A 288 8.73 -38.32 -17.56
C THR A 288 7.57 -39.28 -17.34
N TYR A 289 6.37 -38.80 -17.03
CA TYR A 289 5.19 -39.64 -16.87
C TYR A 289 4.54 -39.94 -18.22
N GLU A 290 4.06 -41.18 -18.41
CA GLU A 290 3.51 -41.68 -19.68
C GLU A 290 2.46 -40.76 -20.31
N ASN A 291 1.58 -40.18 -19.49
CA ASN A 291 0.49 -39.31 -19.96
C ASN A 291 0.91 -37.86 -20.26
N TYR A 292 2.16 -37.49 -19.97
CA TYR A 292 2.67 -36.12 -20.05
C TYR A 292 3.99 -36.01 -20.83
N HIS A 293 4.37 -37.04 -21.58
CA HIS A 293 5.53 -36.98 -22.47
C HIS A 293 5.34 -35.93 -23.58
N ILE A 294 6.47 -35.34 -23.99
CA ILE A 294 6.53 -34.39 -25.11
C ILE A 294 6.52 -35.15 -26.45
N ILE A 295 7.16 -36.31 -26.51
CA ILE A 295 7.28 -37.13 -27.72
C ILE A 295 7.05 -38.60 -27.33
N PRO A 296 5.98 -39.25 -27.82
CA PRO A 296 4.86 -38.68 -28.58
C PRO A 296 3.99 -37.74 -27.70
N VAL A 297 3.38 -36.72 -28.31
CA VAL A 297 2.48 -35.80 -27.59
C VAL A 297 1.22 -36.55 -27.16
N SER A 298 0.97 -36.61 -25.85
CA SER A 298 -0.30 -37.13 -25.32
C SER A 298 -1.36 -36.03 -25.26
N TYR A 299 -2.55 -36.37 -25.76
CA TYR A 299 -3.78 -35.57 -25.65
C TYR A 299 -4.77 -36.15 -24.63
N ASN A 300 -4.49 -37.34 -24.09
CA ASN A 300 -5.37 -38.01 -23.16
C ASN A 300 -4.99 -37.67 -21.72
N CYS A 301 -5.48 -36.52 -21.24
CA CYS A 301 -5.15 -36.08 -19.90
C CYS A 301 -6.06 -36.79 -18.91
N LYS A 302 -5.48 -37.59 -18.01
CA LYS A 302 -6.23 -38.24 -16.92
C LYS A 302 -6.97 -37.17 -16.10
N THR A 303 -8.29 -37.30 -16.00
CA THR A 303 -9.13 -36.45 -15.15
C THR A 303 -8.95 -36.82 -13.67
N GLY A 304 -9.19 -35.86 -12.77
CA GLY A 304 -9.01 -36.03 -11.32
C GLY A 304 -7.59 -35.74 -10.83
N ILE A 305 -7.33 -36.01 -9.55
CA ILE A 305 -6.01 -35.87 -8.94
C ILE A 305 -5.08 -36.99 -9.44
N SER A 306 -4.30 -36.69 -10.47
CA SER A 306 -3.19 -37.54 -10.91
C SER A 306 -1.90 -37.21 -10.14
N THR A 307 -1.01 -38.19 -9.98
CA THR A 307 0.28 -38.02 -9.28
C THR A 307 1.06 -36.77 -9.73
N PRO A 308 1.12 -36.44 -11.04
CA PRO A 308 1.83 -35.24 -11.50
C PRO A 308 1.14 -33.91 -11.18
N ILE A 309 -0.12 -33.91 -10.71
CA ILE A 309 -0.87 -32.69 -10.35
C ILE A 309 -0.88 -32.48 -8.82
N ILE A 310 -0.57 -33.52 -8.03
CA ILE A 310 -0.55 -33.43 -6.56
C ILE A 310 0.26 -32.23 -6.06
N PRO A 311 1.51 -31.99 -6.51
CA PRO A 311 2.29 -30.88 -5.96
C PRO A 311 1.72 -29.49 -6.26
N LEU A 312 1.06 -29.29 -7.40
CA LEU A 312 0.31 -28.06 -7.67
C LEU A 312 -0.83 -27.87 -6.68
N TYR A 313 -1.63 -28.91 -6.43
CA TYR A 313 -2.71 -28.82 -5.47
C TYR A 313 -2.22 -28.62 -4.04
N THR A 314 -1.12 -29.26 -3.66
CA THR A 314 -0.45 -29.02 -2.37
C THR A 314 -0.02 -27.58 -2.24
N LEU A 315 0.59 -26.99 -3.29
CA LEU A 315 0.98 -25.58 -3.29
C LEU A 315 -0.24 -24.65 -3.20
N LEU A 316 -1.29 -24.91 -3.97
CA LEU A 316 -2.51 -24.11 -3.94
C LEU A 316 -3.19 -24.19 -2.57
N LEU A 317 -3.23 -25.38 -1.95
CA LEU A 317 -3.74 -25.56 -0.60
C LEU A 317 -2.89 -24.81 0.43
N LEU A 318 -1.55 -24.88 0.31
CA LEU A 318 -0.64 -24.12 1.15
C LEU A 318 -0.87 -22.60 0.99
N LEU A 319 -1.06 -22.12 -0.24
CA LEU A 319 -1.41 -20.72 -0.52
C LEU A 319 -2.71 -20.33 0.17
N VAL A 320 -3.76 -21.17 0.08
CA VAL A 320 -5.04 -20.94 0.76
C VAL A 320 -4.83 -20.85 2.27
N LEU A 321 -4.09 -21.80 2.86
CA LEU A 321 -3.81 -21.84 4.30
C LEU A 321 -3.01 -20.61 4.77
N ILE A 322 -2.01 -20.16 4.00
CA ILE A 322 -1.20 -18.96 4.32
C ILE A 322 -2.00 -17.68 4.10
N SER A 323 -2.92 -17.64 3.13
CA SER A 323 -3.71 -16.44 2.83
C SER A 323 -4.68 -16.09 3.96
N ILE A 324 -5.23 -17.08 4.67
CA ILE A 324 -6.17 -16.85 5.78
C ILE A 324 -5.55 -15.96 6.89
N PRO A 325 -4.42 -16.30 7.54
CA PRO A 325 -3.82 -15.44 8.55
C PRO A 325 -3.35 -14.11 7.96
N LEU A 326 -2.88 -14.06 6.71
CA LEU A 326 -2.51 -12.80 6.05
C LEU A 326 -3.71 -11.87 5.87
N ILE A 327 -4.89 -12.40 5.53
CA ILE A 327 -6.14 -11.63 5.45
C ILE A 327 -6.45 -11.02 6.83
N PHE A 328 -6.40 -11.82 7.91
CA PHE A 328 -6.63 -11.32 9.27
C PHE A 328 -5.61 -10.25 9.68
N LEU A 329 -4.34 -10.43 9.32
CA LEU A 329 -3.31 -9.42 9.57
C LEU A 329 -3.51 -8.14 8.75
N CYS A 330 -4.15 -8.21 7.58
CA CYS A 330 -4.48 -7.03 6.78
C CYS A 330 -5.73 -6.30 7.32
N PHE A 331 -6.60 -6.97 8.08
CA PHE A 331 -7.76 -6.33 8.69
C PHE A 331 -7.33 -5.35 9.80
N GLY A 332 -7.96 -4.18 9.85
CA GLY A 332 -7.72 -3.17 10.88
C GLY A 332 -6.75 -2.05 10.49
N PHE A 333 -6.07 -2.18 9.36
CA PHE A 333 -5.33 -1.04 8.78
C PHE A 333 -6.27 -0.17 7.94
N THR A 334 -5.98 1.11 7.80
CA THR A 334 -6.66 2.03 6.88
C THR A 334 -5.64 2.49 5.86
N ASP A 335 -5.84 2.18 4.58
CA ASP A 335 -4.89 2.53 3.53
C ASP A 335 -5.47 3.56 2.56
N ALA A 336 -4.78 4.70 2.44
CA ALA A 336 -5.10 5.78 1.52
C ALA A 336 -4.96 5.38 0.03
N PHE A 337 -4.06 4.45 -0.27
CA PHE A 337 -3.73 4.02 -1.64
C PHE A 337 -4.61 2.85 -2.12
N GLY A 338 -5.41 2.26 -1.23
CA GLY A 338 -6.32 1.16 -1.55
C GLY A 338 -5.63 -0.18 -1.87
N MET A 339 -4.33 -0.32 -1.56
CA MET A 339 -3.60 -1.60 -1.64
C MET A 339 -4.22 -2.63 -0.71
N GLN A 340 -4.65 -2.21 0.48
CA GLN A 340 -5.32 -3.10 1.43
C GLN A 340 -6.55 -3.78 0.83
N ILE A 341 -7.45 -2.99 0.24
CA ILE A 341 -8.71 -3.48 -0.32
C ILE A 341 -8.41 -4.40 -1.52
N GLU A 342 -7.47 -4.01 -2.37
CA GLU A 342 -6.99 -4.85 -3.48
C GLU A 342 -6.51 -6.21 -2.98
N LEU A 343 -5.60 -6.23 -2.01
CA LEU A 343 -5.00 -7.45 -1.47
C LEU A 343 -6.04 -8.33 -0.77
N LEU A 344 -6.92 -7.73 0.03
CA LEU A 344 -7.97 -8.43 0.75
C LEU A 344 -8.98 -9.07 -0.20
N VAL A 345 -9.42 -8.34 -1.23
CA VAL A 345 -10.33 -8.90 -2.25
C VAL A 345 -9.63 -9.99 -3.04
N THR A 346 -8.38 -9.81 -3.45
CA THR A 346 -7.63 -10.80 -4.23
C THR A 346 -7.39 -12.07 -3.41
N MET A 347 -6.90 -11.97 -2.17
CA MET A 347 -6.67 -13.14 -1.31
C MET A 347 -7.96 -13.87 -0.96
N THR A 348 -9.04 -13.14 -0.63
CA THR A 348 -10.35 -13.76 -0.37
C THR A 348 -10.87 -14.51 -1.60
N MET A 349 -10.76 -13.91 -2.78
CA MET A 349 -11.15 -14.54 -4.05
C MET A 349 -10.29 -15.77 -4.36
N VAL A 350 -8.98 -15.72 -4.11
CA VAL A 350 -8.09 -16.89 -4.24
C VAL A 350 -8.54 -18.01 -3.32
N VAL A 351 -8.83 -17.74 -2.05
CA VAL A 351 -9.30 -18.77 -1.10
C VAL A 351 -10.57 -19.44 -1.61
N VAL A 352 -11.58 -18.67 -2.00
CA VAL A 352 -12.87 -19.20 -2.47
C VAL A 352 -12.72 -19.94 -3.80
N LEU A 353 -12.10 -19.31 -4.80
CA LEU A 353 -12.07 -19.80 -6.17
C LEU A 353 -11.03 -20.90 -6.40
N ALA A 354 -9.91 -20.91 -5.66
CA ALA A 354 -8.98 -22.04 -5.69
C ALA A 354 -9.59 -23.27 -5.02
N THR A 355 -10.31 -23.10 -3.91
CA THR A 355 -11.04 -24.21 -3.28
C THR A 355 -12.13 -24.76 -4.21
N ALA A 356 -12.90 -23.88 -4.86
CA ALA A 356 -13.89 -24.27 -5.87
C ALA A 356 -13.25 -25.01 -7.05
N MET A 357 -12.09 -24.56 -7.54
CA MET A 357 -11.34 -25.24 -8.59
C MET A 357 -10.92 -26.66 -8.16
N ILE A 358 -10.39 -26.82 -6.94
CA ILE A 358 -9.95 -28.13 -6.42
C ILE A 358 -11.14 -29.07 -6.31
N LEU A 359 -12.23 -28.63 -5.66
CA LEU A 359 -13.45 -29.43 -5.50
C LEU A 359 -14.08 -29.78 -6.84
N TYR A 360 -14.13 -28.83 -7.78
CA TYR A 360 -14.69 -29.06 -9.11
C TYR A 360 -13.89 -30.10 -9.89
N ASN A 361 -12.56 -30.01 -9.89
CA ASN A 361 -11.72 -30.97 -10.62
C ASN A 361 -11.79 -32.39 -10.04
N GLU A 362 -12.12 -32.53 -8.75
CA GLU A 362 -12.27 -33.83 -8.09
C GLU A 362 -13.68 -34.42 -8.23
N LEU A 363 -14.71 -33.59 -8.11
CA LEU A 363 -16.10 -34.05 -8.10
C LEU A 363 -16.74 -34.09 -9.49
N ALA A 364 -16.26 -33.31 -10.46
CA ALA A 364 -16.88 -33.25 -11.77
C ALA A 364 -16.60 -34.52 -12.59
N PRO A 365 -17.63 -35.15 -13.18
CA PRO A 365 -17.42 -36.30 -14.04
C PRO A 365 -16.64 -35.90 -15.31
N PRO A 366 -15.92 -36.83 -15.96
CA PRO A 366 -15.10 -36.52 -17.14
C PRO A 366 -15.89 -35.85 -18.28
N THR A 367 -17.18 -36.17 -18.40
CA THR A 367 -18.08 -35.58 -19.39
C THR A 367 -18.30 -34.09 -19.18
N VAL A 368 -18.42 -33.65 -17.92
CA VAL A 368 -18.57 -32.23 -17.55
C VAL A 368 -17.24 -31.50 -17.71
N LEU A 369 -16.13 -32.16 -17.38
CA LEU A 369 -14.77 -31.61 -17.56
C LEU A 369 -14.41 -31.34 -19.04
N MET A 370 -15.07 -32.01 -19.99
CA MET A 370 -14.93 -31.68 -21.42
C MET A 370 -15.56 -30.33 -21.78
N TYR A 371 -16.62 -29.91 -21.07
CA TYR A 371 -17.29 -28.63 -21.32
C TYR A 371 -16.56 -27.47 -20.67
N ALA A 372 -16.12 -27.62 -19.42
CA ALA A 372 -15.37 -26.61 -18.70
C ALA A 372 -14.38 -27.30 -17.76
N THR A 373 -13.14 -26.85 -17.74
CA THR A 373 -12.18 -27.30 -16.75
C THR A 373 -12.23 -26.41 -15.50
N GLY A 374 -11.65 -26.86 -14.39
CA GLY A 374 -11.58 -26.07 -13.16
C GLY A 374 -10.87 -24.71 -13.32
N TYR A 375 -10.11 -24.47 -14.40
CA TYR A 375 -9.48 -23.17 -14.64
C TYR A 375 -10.50 -22.04 -14.85
N VAL A 376 -11.74 -22.36 -15.24
CA VAL A 376 -12.81 -21.36 -15.34
C VAL A 376 -13.08 -20.68 -14.00
N PHE A 377 -12.93 -21.39 -12.88
CA PHE A 377 -13.14 -20.80 -11.55
C PHE A 377 -12.03 -19.85 -11.13
N ILE A 378 -10.77 -20.10 -11.53
CA ILE A 378 -9.65 -19.27 -11.11
C ILE A 378 -9.42 -18.05 -12.02
N MET A 379 -9.86 -18.07 -13.29
CA MET A 379 -9.75 -16.93 -14.22
C MET A 379 -10.27 -15.60 -13.65
N PRO A 380 -11.45 -15.54 -12.98
CA PRO A 380 -11.94 -14.33 -12.33
C PRO A 380 -10.97 -13.69 -11.33
N VAL A 381 -10.12 -14.47 -10.65
CA VAL A 381 -9.09 -13.92 -9.75
C VAL A 381 -8.16 -13.00 -10.52
N PHE A 382 -7.64 -13.47 -11.66
CA PHE A 382 -6.69 -12.71 -12.48
C PHE A 382 -7.34 -11.50 -13.16
N PHE A 383 -8.61 -11.61 -13.55
CA PHE A 383 -9.37 -10.47 -14.06
C PHE A 383 -9.52 -9.37 -12.99
N MET A 384 -9.95 -9.75 -11.79
CA MET A 384 -10.13 -8.81 -10.69
C MET A 384 -8.78 -8.22 -10.25
N GLN A 385 -7.72 -9.02 -10.25
CA GLN A 385 -6.38 -8.57 -9.97
C GLN A 385 -5.92 -7.52 -10.97
N GLN A 386 -5.98 -7.77 -12.28
CA GLN A 386 -5.62 -6.78 -13.30
C GLN A 386 -6.48 -5.51 -13.16
N PHE A 387 -7.76 -5.67 -12.83
CA PHE A 387 -8.66 -4.55 -12.60
C PHE A 387 -8.25 -3.68 -11.40
N PHE A 388 -8.03 -4.27 -10.22
CA PHE A 388 -7.69 -3.50 -9.01
C PHE A 388 -6.25 -2.99 -9.01
N LEU A 389 -5.33 -3.74 -9.59
CA LEU A 389 -3.91 -3.41 -9.60
C LEU A 389 -3.60 -2.31 -10.62
N ILE A 390 -4.21 -2.38 -11.81
CA ILE A 390 -3.88 -1.51 -12.94
C ILE A 390 -5.05 -0.62 -13.34
N ALA A 391 -6.21 -1.18 -13.69
CA ALA A 391 -7.29 -0.41 -14.30
C ALA A 391 -7.93 0.61 -13.34
N TYR A 392 -8.15 0.24 -12.07
CA TYR A 392 -8.78 1.11 -11.08
C TYR A 392 -7.89 2.30 -10.67
N PRO A 393 -6.60 2.11 -10.33
CA PRO A 393 -5.67 3.22 -10.12
C PRO A 393 -5.56 4.12 -11.35
N LEU A 394 -5.51 3.53 -12.55
CA LEU A 394 -5.48 4.30 -13.79
C LEU A 394 -6.72 5.18 -13.94
N TYR A 395 -7.91 4.61 -13.71
CA TYR A 395 -9.17 5.37 -13.71
C TYR A 395 -9.16 6.50 -12.67
N LYS A 396 -8.62 6.26 -11.46
CA LYS A 396 -8.47 7.28 -10.41
C LYS A 396 -7.55 8.42 -10.87
N ILE A 397 -6.39 8.09 -11.47
CA ILE A 397 -5.45 9.09 -12.03
C ILE A 397 -6.12 9.90 -13.14
N TYR A 398 -6.87 9.26 -14.05
CA TYR A 398 -7.60 9.97 -15.11
C TYR A 398 -8.71 10.87 -14.55
N LYS A 399 -9.45 10.41 -13.55
CA LYS A 399 -10.51 11.20 -12.93
C LYS A 399 -9.96 12.43 -12.19
N ILE A 400 -8.81 12.31 -11.54
CA ILE A 400 -8.15 13.42 -10.83
C ILE A 400 -7.45 14.34 -11.83
N GLY A 401 -6.67 13.78 -12.74
CA GLY A 401 -5.87 14.52 -13.74
C GLY A 401 -6.69 15.20 -14.82
N GLY A 402 -7.90 14.71 -15.11
CA GLY A 402 -8.83 15.36 -16.04
C GLY A 402 -9.25 16.77 -15.61
N HIS A 403 -9.15 17.09 -14.31
CA HIS A 403 -9.45 18.42 -13.80
C HIS A 403 -8.22 19.33 -13.66
N SER A 404 -7.00 18.79 -13.55
CA SER A 404 -5.79 19.60 -13.31
C SER A 404 -4.90 19.82 -14.54
N LEU A 405 -4.99 18.97 -15.57
CA LEU A 405 -4.11 19.02 -16.74
C LEU A 405 -4.79 19.55 -18.01
N SER A 406 -6.09 19.82 -17.99
CA SER A 406 -6.75 20.58 -19.06
C SER A 406 -6.53 22.08 -18.83
N GLY A 407 -5.29 22.53 -19.06
CA GLY A 407 -4.89 23.94 -19.04
C GLY A 407 -5.43 24.75 -20.23
N GLY A 408 -6.70 24.55 -20.59
CA GLY A 408 -7.32 25.14 -21.79
C GLY A 408 -8.66 25.86 -21.54
N SER A 409 -9.14 25.96 -20.30
CA SER A 409 -10.35 26.75 -20.00
C SER A 409 -10.25 27.37 -18.61
N ALA A 410 -9.51 28.48 -18.52
CA ALA A 410 -9.09 29.13 -17.28
C ALA A 410 -10.22 29.76 -16.43
N ASP A 411 -11.43 29.99 -16.96
CA ASP A 411 -12.25 31.05 -16.35
C ASP A 411 -13.33 30.66 -15.34
N ARG A 412 -13.59 29.37 -15.07
CA ARG A 412 -14.67 29.01 -14.10
C ARG A 412 -14.30 28.10 -12.95
N SER A 413 -13.16 27.40 -13.00
CA SER A 413 -12.73 26.50 -11.92
C SER A 413 -11.60 27.07 -11.06
N GLY A 414 -10.90 28.13 -11.50
CA GLY A 414 -9.78 28.72 -10.77
C GLY A 414 -10.18 29.18 -9.38
N VAL A 415 -11.36 29.82 -9.26
CA VAL A 415 -11.89 30.33 -7.99
C VAL A 415 -12.17 29.21 -6.99
N ALA A 416 -12.67 28.05 -7.43
CA ALA A 416 -12.98 26.94 -6.52
C ALA A 416 -11.75 26.13 -6.08
N VAL A 417 -10.64 26.21 -6.83
CA VAL A 417 -9.38 25.53 -6.49
C VAL A 417 -8.50 26.45 -5.64
N SER A 418 -8.44 27.75 -5.95
CA SER A 418 -7.77 28.73 -5.09
C SER A 418 -8.40 28.73 -3.70
N THR A 419 -9.73 28.71 -3.60
CA THR A 419 -10.41 28.65 -2.31
C THR A 419 -10.08 27.39 -1.51
N ARG A 420 -9.92 26.22 -2.15
CA ARG A 420 -9.51 25.01 -1.41
C ARG A 420 -8.06 25.06 -0.92
N LYS A 421 -7.15 25.59 -1.74
CA LYS A 421 -5.75 25.74 -1.31
C LYS A 421 -5.64 26.77 -0.20
N GLU A 422 -6.39 27.86 -0.28
CA GLU A 422 -6.52 28.87 0.77
C GLU A 422 -7.14 28.30 2.05
N GLN A 423 -8.20 27.50 1.93
CA GLN A 423 -8.80 26.79 3.06
C GLN A 423 -7.79 25.85 3.73
N PHE A 424 -6.98 25.13 2.96
CA PHE A 424 -5.91 24.30 3.50
C PHE A 424 -4.86 25.14 4.25
N LYS A 425 -4.42 26.26 3.66
CA LYS A 425 -3.48 27.17 4.31
C LYS A 425 -4.06 27.77 5.60
N GLY A 426 -5.32 28.21 5.58
CA GLY A 426 -6.01 28.71 6.77
C GLY A 426 -6.18 27.65 7.84
N LEU A 427 -6.36 26.38 7.45
CA LEU A 427 -6.44 25.27 8.38
C LEU A 427 -5.09 24.97 9.07
N LEU A 428 -3.96 25.22 8.41
CA LEU A 428 -2.63 25.08 9.02
C LEU A 428 -2.32 26.16 10.06
N ALA A 429 -2.95 27.34 9.94
CA ALA A 429 -2.83 28.42 10.91
C ALA A 429 -3.73 28.22 12.14
N TYR A 430 -4.65 27.26 12.11
CA TYR A 430 -5.59 27.01 13.20
C TYR A 430 -5.19 25.74 13.97
N PRO A 431 -4.87 25.80 15.28
CA PRO A 431 -4.35 24.66 16.04
C PRO A 431 -5.25 23.42 16.00
N ALA A 432 -6.56 23.58 16.19
CA ALA A 432 -7.47 22.42 16.13
C ALA A 432 -7.62 21.86 14.70
N GLY A 433 -7.47 22.71 13.69
CA GLY A 433 -7.39 22.30 12.28
C GLY A 433 -6.15 21.47 12.01
N PHE A 434 -5.00 21.95 12.50
CA PHE A 434 -3.72 21.25 12.43
C PHE A 434 -3.76 19.90 13.16
N THR A 435 -4.38 19.81 14.35
CA THR A 435 -4.55 18.53 15.08
C THR A 435 -5.39 17.52 14.29
N ARG A 436 -6.46 17.97 13.63
CA ARG A 436 -7.26 17.09 12.75
C ARG A 436 -6.47 16.63 11.53
N LEU A 437 -5.66 17.53 10.96
CA LEU A 437 -4.76 17.17 9.86
C LEU A 437 -3.69 16.17 10.32
N SER A 438 -3.17 16.33 11.54
CA SER A 438 -2.24 15.40 12.17
C SER A 438 -2.85 14.01 12.33
N GLN A 439 -4.11 13.94 12.79
CA GLN A 439 -4.84 12.68 12.89
C GLN A 439 -5.03 12.02 11.52
N ALA A 440 -5.42 12.79 10.50
CA ALA A 440 -5.53 12.29 9.14
C ALA A 440 -4.17 11.88 8.55
N ALA A 441 -3.07 12.55 8.90
CA ALA A 441 -1.72 12.17 8.47
C ALA A 441 -1.30 10.82 9.04
N LEU A 442 -1.69 10.52 10.29
CA LEU A 442 -1.50 9.21 10.90
C LEU A 442 -2.28 8.12 10.15
N GLU A 443 -3.52 8.40 9.79
CA GLU A 443 -4.37 7.48 9.01
C GLU A 443 -3.87 7.27 7.57
N THR A 444 -3.17 8.26 7.02
CA THR A 444 -2.64 8.24 5.64
C THR A 444 -1.16 7.84 5.56
N PHE A 445 -0.59 7.41 6.69
CA PHE A 445 0.80 6.98 6.81
C PHE A 445 1.82 8.03 6.36
N CYS A 446 1.60 9.29 6.70
CA CYS A 446 2.59 10.35 6.52
C CYS A 446 2.75 11.25 7.75
N PRO A 447 2.86 10.70 8.98
CA PRO A 447 3.06 11.51 10.19
C PRO A 447 4.35 12.33 10.14
N GLU A 448 5.38 11.86 9.44
CA GLU A 448 6.65 12.57 9.27
C GLU A 448 6.49 13.94 8.63
N ASN A 449 5.50 14.11 7.74
CA ASN A 449 5.21 15.40 7.13
C ASN A 449 4.66 16.41 8.14
N ILE A 450 3.92 15.95 9.15
CA ILE A 450 3.36 16.83 10.19
C ILE A 450 4.44 17.17 11.21
N GLU A 451 5.25 16.19 11.61
CA GLU A 451 6.40 16.43 12.50
C GLU A 451 7.42 17.38 11.86
N PHE A 452 7.66 17.25 10.55
CA PHE A 452 8.47 18.22 9.80
C PHE A 452 7.92 19.65 9.93
N LEU A 453 6.60 19.83 9.79
CA LEU A 453 5.98 21.15 9.90
C LEU A 453 6.07 21.74 11.32
N LYS A 454 5.92 20.90 12.36
CA LYS A 454 6.09 21.32 13.76
C LYS A 454 7.51 21.78 14.04
N ASP A 455 8.50 20.95 13.71
CA ASP A 455 9.91 21.27 13.93
C ASP A 455 10.37 22.45 13.08
N TYR A 456 9.81 22.63 11.88
CA TYR A 456 10.11 23.77 11.04
C TYR A 456 9.61 25.08 11.67
N GLN A 457 8.41 25.07 12.27
CA GLN A 457 7.91 26.21 13.04
C GLN A 457 8.76 26.48 14.27
N LEU A 458 9.23 25.43 14.96
CA LEU A 458 10.11 25.57 16.12
C LEU A 458 11.47 26.15 15.72
N LEU A 459 12.06 25.66 14.62
CA LEU A 459 13.30 26.20 14.06
C LEU A 459 13.15 27.68 13.71
N LYS A 460 12.02 28.05 13.09
CA LYS A 460 11.71 29.43 12.76
C LYS A 460 11.57 30.32 14.00
N PHE A 461 10.92 29.83 15.05
CA PHE A 461 10.84 30.54 16.33
C PHE A 461 12.21 30.77 16.95
N LYS A 462 13.08 29.74 16.98
CA LYS A 462 14.46 29.87 17.47
C LYS A 462 15.28 30.91 16.70
N VAL A 463 15.08 30.98 15.38
CA VAL A 463 15.73 32.01 14.55
C VAL A 463 15.26 33.41 14.96
N CYS A 464 13.95 33.63 15.08
CA CYS A 464 13.39 34.93 15.46
C CYS A 464 13.79 35.32 16.90
N SER A 465 13.70 34.40 17.86
CA SER A 465 14.00 34.67 19.26
C SER A 465 15.48 35.01 19.48
N LEU A 466 16.39 34.31 18.80
CA LEU A 466 17.81 34.59 18.88
C LEU A 466 18.11 36.03 18.42
N VAL A 467 17.56 36.44 17.28
CA VAL A 467 17.80 37.78 16.73
C VAL A 467 17.27 38.86 17.68
N VAL A 468 16.06 38.69 18.23
CA VAL A 468 15.51 39.62 19.23
C VAL A 468 16.39 39.70 20.48
N SER A 469 16.89 38.55 20.97
CA SER A 469 17.73 38.51 22.17
C SER A 469 19.09 39.21 21.97
N ASP A 470 19.74 38.99 20.83
CA ASP A 470 21.05 39.59 20.52
C ASP A 470 20.90 41.11 20.27
N THR A 471 19.82 41.57 19.63
CA THR A 471 19.51 43.00 19.49
C THR A 471 19.36 43.68 20.85
N ASN A 472 18.59 43.08 21.77
CA ASN A 472 18.36 43.63 23.10
C ASN A 472 19.65 43.72 23.93
N ASN A 473 20.54 42.72 23.82
CA ASN A 473 21.83 42.73 24.51
C ASN A 473 22.80 43.79 23.98
N SER A 474 22.77 44.08 22.67
CA SER A 474 23.67 45.07 22.05
C SER A 474 23.33 46.52 22.42
N ASN A 475 22.09 46.80 22.81
CA ASN A 475 21.61 48.15 23.13
C ASN A 475 21.88 48.59 24.57
N VAL A 476 22.51 47.75 25.40
CA VAL A 476 22.92 48.13 26.76
C VAL A 476 24.27 48.85 26.70
N PRO A 477 24.32 50.19 26.86
CA PRO A 477 25.56 50.95 26.73
C PRO A 477 26.59 50.50 27.77
N GLU A 478 27.79 50.12 27.29
CA GLU A 478 28.92 49.66 28.12
C GLU A 478 29.37 50.67 29.19
N ASP A 479 28.99 51.94 29.06
CA ASP A 479 29.42 53.02 29.97
C ASP A 479 28.89 52.89 31.41
N ASN A 480 27.88 52.06 31.68
CA ASN A 480 27.40 51.83 33.05
C ASN A 480 28.05 50.64 33.76
N ARG A 481 28.96 49.89 33.12
CA ARG A 481 29.51 48.64 33.70
C ARG A 481 30.69 48.85 34.67
N LYS A 482 31.20 50.09 34.83
CA LYS A 482 32.37 50.36 35.70
C LYS A 482 32.05 50.80 37.14
N ASN A 483 30.80 51.07 37.52
CA ASN A 483 30.51 51.72 38.82
C ASN A 483 29.69 50.91 39.85
N GLY A 484 29.52 49.60 39.71
CA GLY A 484 28.53 48.86 40.52
C GLY A 484 28.98 47.51 41.08
N MET A 485 30.20 47.36 41.57
CA MET A 485 30.56 46.20 42.41
C MET A 485 30.16 46.48 43.87
N MET A 486 28.84 46.58 44.13
CA MET A 486 28.30 46.55 45.49
C MET A 486 27.40 45.33 45.60
N LYS A 487 27.86 44.35 46.39
CA LYS A 487 27.10 43.16 46.78
C LYS A 487 25.78 43.62 47.40
N THR A 488 24.66 43.31 46.75
CA THR A 488 23.36 43.35 47.38
C THR A 488 22.81 41.93 47.40
N GLU A 489 22.98 41.27 48.54
CA GLU A 489 22.19 40.11 48.92
C GLU A 489 20.73 40.57 49.03
N ILE A 490 19.83 39.99 48.24
CA ILE A 490 18.39 40.17 48.42
C ILE A 490 17.71 38.79 48.43
N SER A 491 17.33 38.46 49.66
CA SER A 491 16.22 37.61 50.10
C SER A 491 15.07 37.46 49.09
N GLU A 492 14.69 36.20 48.86
CA GLU A 492 13.38 35.81 48.38
C GLU A 492 12.29 36.33 49.35
N SER A 493 11.34 37.13 48.87
CA SER A 493 10.04 37.27 49.53
C SER A 493 8.96 37.78 48.57
N ALA A 494 7.98 36.91 48.34
CA ALA A 494 6.55 37.17 48.13
C ALA A 494 6.12 38.33 47.22
N PHE A 495 5.67 38.00 46.01
CA PHE A 495 4.83 38.88 45.20
C PHE A 495 3.35 38.67 45.54
N ASN A 496 2.77 39.66 46.22
CA ASN A 496 1.35 39.78 46.51
C ASN A 496 0.71 40.64 45.40
N ILE A 497 -0.32 40.12 44.74
CA ILE A 497 -1.05 40.76 43.65
C ILE A 497 -2.06 41.74 44.27
N ASN A 498 -1.95 43.03 43.94
CA ASN A 498 -3.03 43.99 44.10
C ASN A 498 -3.20 44.80 42.80
N HIS A 499 -4.29 44.50 42.10
CA HIS A 499 -5.33 45.42 41.61
C HIS A 499 -4.95 46.89 41.41
N PHE A 500 -5.01 47.38 40.17
CA PHE A 500 -5.55 48.72 39.85
C PHE A 500 -5.98 48.80 38.38
N ASP A 501 -7.18 49.34 38.18
CA ASP A 501 -7.85 49.64 36.91
C ASP A 501 -7.39 50.99 36.29
N GLU A 502 -7.85 51.18 35.05
CA GLU A 502 -8.05 52.42 34.27
C GLU A 502 -6.96 52.91 33.29
N GLU A 503 -7.15 52.46 32.04
CA GLU A 503 -7.54 53.26 30.87
C GLU A 503 -6.75 54.57 30.56
N LYS A 504 -5.88 54.50 29.54
CA LYS A 504 -5.71 55.61 28.59
C LYS A 504 -5.15 55.14 27.24
N ASP A 505 -6.00 55.28 26.21
CA ASP A 505 -5.70 55.11 24.80
C ASP A 505 -4.51 55.97 24.34
N ILE A 506 -3.40 55.30 24.05
CA ILE A 506 -2.42 55.76 23.06
C ILE A 506 -2.15 54.56 22.17
N ALA A 507 -2.44 54.72 20.87
CA ALA A 507 -2.10 53.77 19.83
C ALA A 507 -0.57 53.60 19.74
N LYS A 508 0.02 52.86 20.68
CA LYS A 508 1.31 52.22 20.52
C LYS A 508 1.08 51.09 19.52
N HIS A 509 1.81 51.13 18.41
CA HIS A 509 1.99 49.96 17.57
C HIS A 509 2.28 48.77 18.49
N ASN A 510 1.43 47.74 18.40
CA ASN A 510 1.63 46.46 19.09
C ASN A 510 2.95 45.87 18.59
N SER A 511 4.07 46.31 19.17
CA SER A 511 5.32 45.57 19.09
C SER A 511 5.03 44.28 19.83
N MET A 512 4.87 43.21 19.05
CA MET A 512 4.72 41.84 19.52
C MET A 512 5.72 41.64 20.66
N PHE A 513 5.19 41.58 21.90
CA PHE A 513 6.02 41.55 23.10
C PHE A 513 6.63 40.16 23.18
N MET A 514 7.73 39.96 22.47
CA MET A 514 8.53 38.76 22.56
C MET A 514 9.33 38.91 23.85
N GLU A 515 8.78 38.39 24.95
CA GLU A 515 9.45 38.39 26.24
C GLU A 515 10.83 37.75 26.07
N THR A 516 11.87 38.42 26.56
CA THR A 516 13.25 37.95 26.45
C THR A 516 13.42 36.73 27.35
N ILE A 517 13.20 35.56 26.78
CA ILE A 517 13.43 34.27 27.41
C ILE A 517 14.94 34.03 27.49
N ASP A 518 15.43 33.75 28.69
CA ASP A 518 16.82 33.37 28.94
C ASP A 518 17.14 32.06 28.19
N PRO A 519 18.11 32.03 27.27
CA PRO A 519 18.38 30.85 26.43
C PRO A 519 18.75 29.58 27.22
N ASP A 520 19.20 29.72 28.47
CA ASP A 520 19.55 28.59 29.34
C ASP A 520 18.33 27.96 30.06
N PHE A 521 17.22 28.69 30.14
CA PHE A 521 15.92 28.18 30.59
C PHE A 521 14.98 28.24 29.39
N ALA A 522 14.96 27.20 28.56
CA ALA A 522 13.95 27.09 27.51
C ALA A 522 12.61 26.69 28.16
N PRO A 523 11.67 27.61 28.43
CA PRO A 523 10.32 27.22 28.77
C PRO A 523 9.80 26.35 27.64
N GLU A 524 9.09 25.29 28.01
CA GLU A 524 8.42 24.40 27.07
C GLU A 524 7.51 25.27 26.18
N VAL A 525 7.93 25.51 24.94
CA VAL A 525 7.19 26.36 24.00
C VAL A 525 5.89 25.62 23.67
N ASP A 526 4.75 26.19 24.03
CA ASP A 526 3.45 25.60 23.70
C ASP A 526 3.29 25.58 22.17
N MET A 527 3.33 24.36 21.63
CA MET A 527 3.18 24.13 20.20
C MET A 527 1.85 24.68 19.64
N ASN A 528 0.81 24.80 20.46
CA ASN A 528 -0.46 25.38 19.99
C ASN A 528 -0.34 26.89 19.74
N GLN A 529 0.35 27.62 20.62
CA GLN A 529 0.62 29.05 20.44
C GLN A 529 1.52 29.28 19.21
N LEU A 530 2.50 28.39 19.03
CA LEU A 530 3.41 28.43 17.90
C LEU A 530 2.68 28.20 16.56
N ILE A 531 1.80 27.18 16.49
CA ILE A 531 1.01 26.89 15.29
C ILE A 531 -0.05 27.97 15.03
N GLY A 532 -0.66 28.51 16.09
CA GLY A 532 -1.67 29.58 16.03
C GLY A 532 -1.15 30.92 15.52
N GLY A 533 0.18 31.09 15.49
CA GLY A 533 0.82 32.29 15.01
C GLY A 533 1.06 33.36 16.06
N GLU A 534 0.90 33.02 17.35
CA GLU A 534 1.01 33.97 18.46
C GLU A 534 2.47 34.38 18.73
N LEU A 535 3.41 33.46 18.50
CA LEU A 535 4.85 33.70 18.73
C LEU A 535 5.62 34.02 17.45
N VAL A 536 5.22 33.43 16.32
CA VAL A 536 5.79 33.66 14.99
C VAL A 536 4.69 33.57 13.94
N PRO A 537 4.83 34.22 12.76
CA PRO A 537 3.84 34.10 11.69
C PRO A 537 3.48 32.63 11.37
N PRO A 538 2.19 32.27 11.19
CA PRO A 538 1.79 30.87 11.05
C PRO A 538 2.24 30.25 9.71
N LEU A 539 2.10 28.92 9.59
CA LEU A 539 2.28 28.24 8.29
C LEU A 539 1.29 28.78 7.25
N PRO A 540 1.64 28.80 5.94
CA PRO A 540 2.83 28.23 5.31
C PRO A 540 4.00 29.21 5.14
N ILE A 541 4.03 30.32 5.89
CA ILE A 541 5.05 31.38 5.71
C ILE A 541 6.45 30.83 6.03
N THR A 542 7.40 31.09 5.13
CA THR A 542 8.79 30.62 5.24
C THR A 542 9.58 31.39 6.31
N THR A 543 10.72 30.87 6.75
CA THR A 543 11.57 31.55 7.75
C THR A 543 12.04 32.94 7.27
N PRO A 544 12.56 33.12 6.04
CA PRO A 544 12.93 34.45 5.54
C PRO A 544 11.75 35.42 5.48
N GLU A 545 10.58 34.96 5.06
CA GLU A 545 9.38 35.80 4.99
C GLU A 545 8.88 36.21 6.38
N ALA A 546 8.93 35.30 7.36
CA ALA A 546 8.57 35.60 8.73
C ALA A 546 9.48 36.66 9.33
N MET A 547 10.80 36.53 9.14
CA MET A 547 11.77 37.53 9.59
C MET A 547 11.57 38.90 8.94
N TYR A 548 11.16 38.93 7.67
CA TYR A 548 10.83 40.17 6.99
C TYR A 548 9.57 40.82 7.57
N GLN A 549 8.51 40.02 7.81
CA GLN A 549 7.26 40.49 8.39
C GLN A 549 7.42 41.00 9.82
N THR A 550 8.31 40.40 10.61
CA THR A 550 8.61 40.85 11.99
C THR A 550 9.65 41.98 12.05
N GLY A 551 10.22 42.39 10.91
CA GLY A 551 11.22 43.48 10.86
C GLY A 551 12.61 43.11 11.34
N LEU A 552 12.90 41.81 11.56
CA LEU A 552 14.16 41.32 12.16
C LEU A 552 15.29 41.11 11.15
N MET A 553 15.04 41.33 9.85
CA MET A 553 16.04 41.06 8.80
C MET A 553 17.26 41.99 8.91
N LEU A 554 17.06 43.25 9.31
CA LEU A 554 18.16 44.20 9.47
C LEU A 554 19.08 43.81 10.63
N ASP A 555 18.48 43.45 11.76
CA ASP A 555 19.18 42.99 12.96
C ASP A 555 20.00 41.73 12.67
N LEU A 556 19.43 40.79 11.90
CA LEU A 556 20.17 39.61 11.46
C LEU A 556 21.40 39.97 10.62
N HIS A 557 21.28 40.95 9.71
CA HIS A 557 22.44 41.41 8.95
C HIS A 557 23.51 42.03 9.83
N LEU A 558 23.13 42.79 10.86
CA LEU A 558 24.07 43.34 11.85
C LEU A 558 24.79 42.22 12.62
N ILE A 559 24.07 41.19 13.06
CA ILE A 559 24.66 40.01 13.72
C ILE A 559 25.63 39.28 12.77
N ASN A 560 25.27 39.14 11.50
CA ASN A 560 26.16 38.51 10.52
C ASN A 560 27.41 39.36 10.24
N ASP A 561 27.28 40.68 10.18
CA ASP A 561 28.41 41.59 10.00
C ASP A 561 29.38 41.53 11.18
N THR A 562 28.89 41.38 12.42
CA THR A 562 29.74 41.17 13.61
C THR A 562 30.43 39.81 13.60
N GLU A 563 29.80 38.77 13.03
CA GLU A 563 30.42 37.47 12.77
C GLU A 563 31.36 37.45 11.54
N GLY A 564 31.56 38.60 10.86
CA GLY A 564 32.43 38.73 9.70
C GLY A 564 31.83 38.26 8.37
N LYS A 565 30.52 37.98 8.32
CA LYS A 565 29.77 37.51 7.14
C LYS A 565 29.16 38.69 6.38
N LYS A 566 29.98 39.43 5.63
CA LYS A 566 29.58 40.68 4.92
C LYS A 566 28.85 40.48 3.59
N GLU A 567 28.49 39.25 3.21
CA GLU A 567 27.84 38.99 1.92
C GLU A 567 26.38 39.45 1.97
N ARG A 568 26.06 40.52 1.24
CA ARG A 568 24.67 40.95 1.02
C ARG A 568 24.00 40.01 0.02
N THR A 569 23.15 39.15 0.54
CA THR A 569 22.41 38.16 -0.22
C THR A 569 20.91 38.46 -0.21
N THR A 570 20.15 37.77 -1.06
CA THR A 570 18.69 37.78 -0.96
C THR A 570 18.25 37.18 0.39
N PRO A 571 17.05 37.50 0.92
CA PRO A 571 16.59 36.99 2.21
C PRO A 571 16.68 35.47 2.37
N LYS A 572 16.46 34.72 1.28
CA LYS A 572 16.56 33.26 1.26
C LYS A 572 17.99 32.74 1.37
N MET A 573 18.96 33.52 0.88
CA MET A 573 20.37 33.17 0.82
C MET A 573 21.17 33.77 1.99
N THR A 574 20.53 34.54 2.86
CA THR A 574 21.16 35.09 4.07
C THR A 574 21.66 33.96 4.94
N LEU A 575 22.96 34.02 5.29
CA LEU A 575 23.61 33.06 6.17
C LEU A 575 23.01 33.14 7.58
N ILE A 576 22.91 32.01 8.26
CA ILE A 576 22.46 31.98 9.64
C ILE A 576 23.63 32.28 10.62
N PRO A 577 23.33 32.83 11.82
CA PRO A 577 24.30 32.98 12.90
C PRO A 577 24.89 31.64 13.32
N ASN A 578 26.13 31.63 13.81
CA ASN A 578 26.83 30.39 14.14
C ASN A 578 26.12 29.58 15.24
N LYS A 579 25.44 30.27 16.17
CA LYS A 579 24.65 29.67 17.26
C LYS A 579 23.51 28.75 16.76
N LEU A 580 23.02 28.93 15.52
CA LEU A 580 21.91 28.15 14.96
C LEU A 580 22.35 26.99 14.07
N LYS A 581 23.65 26.85 13.77
CA LYS A 581 24.14 25.80 12.85
C LYS A 581 23.77 24.40 13.33
N ASP A 582 23.86 24.15 14.63
CA ASP A 582 23.55 22.85 15.22
C ASP A 582 22.07 22.50 15.08
N ASP A 583 21.16 23.47 15.27
CA ASP A 583 19.72 23.26 15.09
C ASP A 583 19.37 22.95 13.63
N PHE A 584 19.99 23.67 12.68
CA PHE A 584 19.82 23.39 11.26
C PHE A 584 20.37 22.01 10.87
N TRP A 585 21.53 21.62 11.39
CA TRP A 585 22.09 20.29 11.16
C TRP A 585 21.21 19.18 11.75
N LYS A 586 20.73 19.34 12.99
CA LYS A 586 19.77 18.41 13.62
C LYS A 586 18.51 18.25 12.77
N PHE A 587 17.97 19.35 12.24
CA PHE A 587 16.81 19.31 11.35
C PHE A 587 17.06 18.50 10.07
N TYR A 588 18.24 18.67 9.44
CA TYR A 588 18.64 17.89 8.27
C TYR A 588 18.73 16.39 8.56
N VAL A 589 19.43 16.02 9.64
CA VAL A 589 19.61 14.61 10.06
C VAL A 589 18.26 13.98 10.40
N LYS A 590 17.31 14.75 10.95
CA LYS A 590 15.98 14.26 11.35
C LYS A 590 15.04 14.02 10.18
N PHE A 591 15.06 14.87 9.15
CA PHE A 591 14.04 14.84 8.08
C PHE A 591 14.54 14.76 6.64
N ILE A 592 15.75 15.20 6.32
CA ILE A 592 16.20 15.35 4.92
C ILE A 592 17.19 14.24 4.52
N GLN A 593 18.02 13.77 5.45
CA GLN A 593 18.95 12.68 5.17
C GLN A 593 18.19 11.42 4.71
N GLU A 594 18.68 10.73 3.67
CA GLU A 594 17.96 9.61 3.02
C GLU A 594 17.61 8.46 3.97
N GLU A 595 18.42 8.27 5.02
CA GLU A 595 18.25 7.22 6.04
C GLU A 595 17.66 7.74 7.35
N ALA A 596 17.19 9.00 7.37
CA ALA A 596 16.59 9.58 8.57
C ALA A 596 15.34 8.81 9.01
N LEU A 597 15.14 8.70 10.34
CA LEU A 597 13.98 8.02 10.91
C LEU A 597 12.66 8.63 10.41
N LEU A 598 12.62 9.95 10.32
CA LEU A 598 11.49 10.74 9.85
C LEU A 598 11.77 11.38 8.47
N ALA A 599 12.55 10.71 7.62
CA ALA A 599 12.84 11.20 6.27
C ALA A 599 11.55 11.53 5.51
N VAL A 600 11.37 12.79 5.12
CA VAL A 600 10.24 13.25 4.30
C VAL A 600 10.48 12.90 2.83
N ASN A 601 9.42 12.56 2.09
CA ASN A 601 9.51 12.14 0.68
C ASN A 601 9.70 13.35 -0.26
N VAL A 602 10.89 13.93 -0.21
CA VAL A 602 11.30 15.09 -1.02
C VAL A 602 12.11 14.61 -2.23
N PRO A 603 11.92 15.17 -3.44
CA PRO A 603 12.67 14.76 -4.62
C PRO A 603 14.16 15.11 -4.49
N VAL A 604 15.04 14.30 -5.11
CA VAL A 604 16.50 14.49 -5.10
C VAL A 604 16.93 15.89 -5.58
N LYS A 605 16.15 16.48 -6.50
CA LYS A 605 16.36 17.85 -6.99
C LYS A 605 16.37 18.88 -5.85
N VAL A 606 15.57 18.65 -4.80
CA VAL A 606 15.42 19.54 -3.65
C VAL A 606 16.37 19.15 -2.52
N SER A 607 16.60 17.85 -2.27
CA SER A 607 17.50 17.41 -1.19
C SER A 607 18.99 17.57 -1.51
N ALA A 608 19.40 17.41 -2.78
CA ALA A 608 20.82 17.50 -3.16
C ALA A 608 21.44 18.89 -2.93
N PRO A 609 20.77 20.02 -3.24
CA PRO A 609 21.27 21.35 -2.88
C PRO A 609 21.42 21.55 -1.37
N ILE A 610 20.51 20.99 -0.56
CA ILE A 610 20.56 21.05 0.90
C ILE A 610 21.78 20.28 1.43
N GLU A 611 21.97 19.05 0.95
CA GLU A 611 23.13 18.23 1.30
C GLU A 611 24.45 18.91 0.91
N ALA A 612 24.51 19.52 -0.27
CA ALA A 612 25.67 20.28 -0.71
C ALA A 612 25.92 21.52 0.17
N ALA A 613 24.88 22.25 0.56
CA ALA A 613 24.99 23.41 1.45
C ALA A 613 25.57 23.00 2.82
N ILE A 614 25.08 21.89 3.36
CA ILE A 614 25.52 21.34 4.65
C ILE A 614 26.95 20.82 4.60
N LYS A 615 27.32 20.08 3.54
CA LYS A 615 28.70 19.60 3.36
C LYS A 615 29.72 20.74 3.27
N ASN A 616 29.28 21.90 2.79
CA ASN A 616 30.10 23.11 2.71
C ASN A 616 29.95 24.02 3.94
N GLU A 617 29.20 23.61 4.97
CA GLU A 617 28.86 24.41 6.16
C GLU A 617 28.22 25.77 5.84
N LYS A 618 27.55 25.88 4.68
CA LYS A 618 26.88 27.09 4.20
C LYS A 618 25.38 27.02 4.49
N TYR A 619 25.01 27.29 5.72
CA TYR A 619 23.62 27.28 6.17
C TYR A 619 22.93 28.63 5.87
N THR A 620 21.82 28.59 5.15
CA THR A 620 21.03 29.79 4.82
C THR A 620 19.62 29.70 5.39
N LEU A 621 18.99 30.85 5.63
CA LEU A 621 17.63 30.90 6.20
C LEU A 621 16.59 30.13 5.39
N GLY A 622 16.67 30.19 4.06
CA GLY A 622 15.70 29.59 3.15
C GLY A 622 16.08 28.21 2.62
N MET A 623 17.10 27.55 3.18
CA MET A 623 17.60 26.28 2.62
C MET A 623 16.56 25.15 2.62
N TYR A 624 15.55 25.22 3.49
CA TYR A 624 14.49 24.22 3.59
C TYR A 624 13.16 24.64 2.92
N ASP A 625 13.08 25.83 2.29
CA ASP A 625 11.84 26.37 1.72
C ASP A 625 11.25 25.44 0.63
N GLU A 626 12.08 24.94 -0.28
CA GLU A 626 11.64 24.04 -1.35
C GLU A 626 11.15 22.69 -0.79
N ALA A 627 11.77 22.20 0.29
CA ALA A 627 11.34 20.98 0.97
C ALA A 627 10.00 21.19 1.67
N LEU A 628 9.82 22.35 2.32
CA LEU A 628 8.55 22.76 2.94
C LEU A 628 7.41 22.78 1.92
N ASP A 629 7.63 23.38 0.74
CA ASP A 629 6.63 23.43 -0.32
C ASP A 629 6.21 22.03 -0.80
N GLU A 630 7.16 21.11 -0.94
CA GLU A 630 6.88 19.72 -1.32
C GLU A 630 6.10 18.96 -0.23
N VAL A 631 6.46 19.15 1.05
CA VAL A 631 5.74 18.57 2.20
C VAL A 631 4.31 19.09 2.27
N LEU A 632 4.11 20.41 2.13
CA LEU A 632 2.79 21.04 2.09
C LEU A 632 1.95 20.55 0.91
N ASN A 633 2.55 20.42 -0.27
CA ASN A 633 1.88 19.89 -1.45
C ASN A 633 1.49 18.41 -1.27
N SER A 634 2.34 17.61 -0.63
CA SER A 634 2.05 16.21 -0.29
C SER A 634 0.85 16.10 0.66
N LEU A 635 0.82 16.90 1.72
CA LEU A 635 -0.31 16.93 2.67
C LEU A 635 -1.61 17.41 2.02
N TYR A 636 -1.53 18.46 1.18
CA TYR A 636 -2.69 18.99 0.47
C TYR A 636 -3.29 17.99 -0.51
N THR A 637 -2.45 17.26 -1.25
CA THR A 637 -2.91 16.33 -2.29
C THR A 637 -3.38 14.99 -1.74
N ASN A 638 -2.74 14.47 -0.69
CA ASN A 638 -3.00 13.13 -0.18
C ASN A 638 -3.84 13.12 1.11
N THR A 639 -3.47 13.94 2.08
CA THR A 639 -4.02 13.88 3.45
C THR A 639 -5.27 14.72 3.61
N TYR A 640 -5.25 15.96 3.11
CA TYR A 640 -6.35 16.91 3.24
C TYR A 640 -7.69 16.38 2.68
N PRO A 641 -7.76 15.71 1.51
CA PRO A 641 -9.02 15.16 1.00
C PRO A 641 -9.56 13.99 1.81
N ILE A 642 -8.73 13.34 2.63
CA ILE A 642 -9.14 12.25 3.52
C ILE A 642 -9.70 12.85 4.81
N MET A 643 -9.01 13.84 5.38
CA MET A 643 -9.51 14.63 6.50
C MET A 643 -10.89 15.25 6.20
N LEU A 644 -11.08 15.81 5.00
CA LEU A 644 -12.38 16.38 4.59
C LEU A 644 -13.50 15.34 4.43
N LYS A 645 -13.19 14.04 4.32
CA LYS A 645 -14.20 12.97 4.25
C LYS A 645 -14.57 12.40 5.62
N THR A 646 -13.67 12.54 6.59
CA THR A 646 -13.88 12.11 7.97
C THR A 646 -14.64 13.15 8.79
N LEU A 647 -14.59 14.42 8.37
CA LEU A 647 -15.51 15.48 8.79
C LEU A 647 -16.90 15.28 8.17
#